data_AF-A0A8M1KPG2-F1
#
_entry.id   AF-A0A8M1KPG2-F1
#
_cell.length_a   1.000
_cell.length_b   1.000
_cell.length_c   1.000
_cell.angle_alpha   90.00
_cell.angle_beta   90.00
_cell.angle_gamma   90.00
#
_symmetry.space_group_name_H-M   'P 1'
#
loop_
_entity.id
_entity.type
_entity.pdbx_description
1 polymer ?
#
loop_
_entity_poly.entity_id
_entity_poly.type
_entity_poly.pdbx_seq_one_letter_code
_entity_poly.pdbx_strand_id
1 'polypeptide(L)'
;MLKKIEGKSDKCFTTHMFMKAQIEERVRFQTEWEKEKKKNEEMMKQLNSSAVIQNPDSTPDCVRIVLIGKTGVGKSATGNTILGREAFTSKAWGKSVTTFCQKDTTQVNGRPVAVVDTPGLFDPDSSNEDVKKEILKCFSLLAPGPHVFLVLLSIGRMTPEEKETLKLIKDTFGTKAEKFTITLFTKGDNLDTNTTVQQYINSDRAIEQLISDCEGRYHVFNNKNKENRKQVAELMGIIDRMVEKNGVGCYTNTMFQMAEAAIKEKFENLMRERELEIEREKKQLQAKFDEEIRTMMDEKTREIQREREEREKLLREKEDYVIKERQRRDEREGREREEREVEDKKRRDEEETQRQLWIRTLEEVEQKHKEQKEAWEMEHKKQLEKEKERAAKEHKEWIERQRKERSEFERGQEAERKRRDEEEMSRKEKEELERQKLEAKVTGAEELTEEIRKERIKQLRKWEDERRKEKQNEQNEREEWERLQKKMKEDFETEKERARKERDSKEEARREQERKERERIENKHGEKIEDMKHAWEKQEREWTKARKEETERRQKEDEESQRKIRDLQEDFEREKEKEKKRRKKEDEDREEEHKRKLKEIEEQNQKKIEMLIKKHEDEVRKKAEEFNEFTKDLKGIHSLEQDELRKRIKEWEEKSNDKCVLL
;
A
#
# COMPACT_ATOMS: atom_id res chain seq x y z
N MET A 1 14.38 -28.12 13.51
CA MET A 1 14.22 -28.09 12.04
C MET A 1 13.39 -26.87 11.67
N LEU A 2 13.99 -25.99 10.90
CA LEU A 2 13.42 -24.80 10.27
C LEU A 2 12.09 -25.12 9.56
N LYS A 3 11.03 -24.36 9.87
CA LYS A 3 9.95 -23.98 8.93
C LYS A 3 8.88 -23.18 9.65
N LYS A 4 8.97 -21.84 9.59
CA LYS A 4 7.81 -20.92 9.59
C LYS A 4 8.23 -19.46 9.37
N ILE A 5 8.90 -19.18 8.26
CA ILE A 5 8.94 -17.82 7.69
C ILE A 5 8.90 -17.99 6.18
N GLU A 6 7.70 -18.09 5.62
CA GLU A 6 7.47 -17.90 4.19
C GLU A 6 5.98 -17.66 3.97
N GLY A 7 5.62 -16.48 3.47
CA GLY A 7 4.24 -16.23 3.04
C GLY A 7 3.68 -14.81 3.15
N LYS A 8 4.47 -13.74 3.24
CA LYS A 8 4.06 -12.39 2.79
C LYS A 8 5.26 -11.64 2.22
N SER A 9 5.56 -11.95 0.96
CA SER A 9 6.39 -11.10 0.10
C SER A 9 5.52 -9.93 -0.38
N ASP A 10 5.20 -9.00 0.52
CA ASP A 10 4.84 -7.65 0.10
C ASP A 10 6.14 -6.97 -0.30
N LYS A 11 6.38 -6.88 -1.61
CA LYS A 11 7.43 -6.06 -2.21
C LYS A 11 7.06 -4.59 -1.95
N CYS A 12 7.30 -4.12 -0.74
CA CYS A 12 7.28 -2.72 -0.37
C CYS A 12 8.68 -2.36 0.13
N PHE A 13 9.12 -1.17 -0.27
CA PHE A 13 10.47 -0.64 -0.12
C PHE A 13 11.09 -0.97 1.25
N THR A 14 11.96 -1.98 1.28
CA THR A 14 12.70 -2.32 2.49
C THR A 14 13.94 -1.43 2.54
N THR A 15 14.29 -0.96 3.74
CA THR A 15 15.54 -0.26 4.07
C THR A 15 16.79 -0.88 3.40
N HIS A 16 16.71 -2.16 3.05
CA HIS A 16 17.67 -2.93 2.26
C HIS A 16 17.93 -2.38 0.84
N MET A 17 16.91 -2.01 0.05
CA MET A 17 17.12 -1.51 -1.32
C MET A 17 17.84 -0.15 -1.30
N PHE A 18 17.59 0.65 -0.26
CA PHE A 18 18.23 1.93 0.00
C PHE A 18 19.68 1.78 0.51
N MET A 19 19.93 0.85 1.45
CA MET A 19 21.30 0.51 1.88
C MET A 19 22.19 0.07 0.71
N LYS A 20 21.61 -0.64 -0.27
CA LYS A 20 22.35 -1.09 -1.45
C LYS A 20 22.78 0.07 -2.35
N ALA A 21 21.90 1.05 -2.58
CA ALA A 21 22.22 2.25 -3.35
C ALA A 21 23.29 3.11 -2.65
N GLN A 22 23.18 3.27 -1.32
CA GLN A 22 24.19 4.00 -0.54
C GLN A 22 25.57 3.32 -0.54
N ILE A 23 25.63 1.98 -0.53
CA ILE A 23 26.90 1.25 -0.64
C ILE A 23 27.50 1.43 -2.03
N GLU A 24 26.70 1.31 -3.09
CA GLU A 24 27.16 1.48 -4.47
C GLU A 24 27.68 2.90 -4.74
N GLU A 25 27.09 3.92 -4.11
CA GLU A 25 27.50 5.31 -4.28
C GLU A 25 28.67 5.71 -3.40
N ARG A 26 28.75 5.22 -2.15
CA ARG A 26 29.94 5.35 -1.29
C ARG A 26 31.18 4.75 -1.96
N VAL A 27 31.02 3.64 -2.68
CA VAL A 27 32.09 3.02 -3.48
C VAL A 27 32.48 3.91 -4.66
N ARG A 28 31.53 4.54 -5.38
CA ARG A 28 31.84 5.48 -6.47
C ARG A 28 32.61 6.70 -5.96
N PHE A 29 32.16 7.30 -4.87
CA PHE A 29 32.80 8.46 -4.27
C PHE A 29 34.23 8.13 -3.79
N GLN A 30 34.46 6.92 -3.24
CA GLN A 30 35.80 6.43 -2.94
C GLN A 30 36.68 6.30 -4.19
N THR A 31 36.13 5.77 -5.29
CA THR A 31 36.90 5.60 -6.53
C THR A 31 37.23 6.92 -7.24
N GLU A 32 36.34 7.92 -7.20
CA GLU A 32 36.63 9.24 -7.75
C GLU A 32 37.66 10.00 -6.90
N TRP A 33 37.60 9.83 -5.58
CA TRP A 33 38.62 10.37 -4.70
C TRP A 33 40.00 9.75 -4.98
N GLU A 34 40.12 8.43 -5.10
CA GLU A 34 41.40 7.81 -5.43
C GLU A 34 41.99 8.33 -6.76
N LYS A 35 41.16 8.68 -7.73
CA LYS A 35 41.60 9.31 -9.00
C LYS A 35 42.10 10.73 -8.81
N GLU A 36 41.37 11.56 -8.07
CA GLU A 36 41.75 12.97 -7.85
C GLU A 36 42.98 13.08 -6.94
N LYS A 37 43.11 12.19 -5.96
CA LYS A 37 44.32 12.04 -5.14
C LYS A 37 45.55 11.78 -6.02
N LYS A 38 45.41 10.85 -6.98
CA LYS A 38 46.48 10.48 -7.91
C LYS A 38 46.86 11.65 -8.82
N LYS A 39 45.89 12.41 -9.32
CA LYS A 39 46.14 13.63 -10.10
C LYS A 39 46.86 14.71 -9.29
N ASN A 40 46.45 14.93 -8.03
CA ASN A 40 47.13 15.90 -7.17
C ASN A 40 48.55 15.43 -6.81
N GLU A 41 48.76 14.15 -6.53
CA GLU A 41 50.11 13.58 -6.35
C GLU A 41 50.97 13.74 -7.62
N GLU A 42 50.41 13.53 -8.81
CA GLU A 42 51.08 13.73 -10.10
C GLU A 42 51.38 15.22 -10.38
N MET A 43 50.43 16.12 -10.11
CA MET A 43 50.59 17.57 -10.21
C MET A 43 51.65 18.10 -9.23
N MET A 44 51.71 17.56 -8.02
CA MET A 44 52.75 17.86 -7.03
C MET A 44 54.12 17.33 -7.46
N LYS A 45 54.17 16.18 -8.13
CA LYS A 45 55.39 15.66 -8.78
C LYS A 45 55.86 16.57 -9.92
N GLN A 46 54.92 17.15 -10.67
CA GLN A 46 55.17 18.16 -11.71
C GLN A 46 55.60 19.52 -11.14
N LEU A 47 55.02 19.97 -10.03
CA LEU A 47 55.43 21.21 -9.33
C LEU A 47 56.82 21.10 -8.70
N ASN A 48 57.19 19.93 -8.17
CA ASN A 48 58.55 19.65 -7.68
C ASN A 48 59.59 19.49 -8.81
N SER A 49 59.15 19.34 -10.07
CA SER A 49 60.03 19.27 -11.25
C SER A 49 60.01 20.54 -12.12
N SER A 50 59.06 21.44 -11.91
CA SER A 50 59.00 22.76 -12.53
C SER A 50 59.73 23.80 -11.66
N ALA A 51 60.36 24.78 -12.30
CA ALA A 51 61.31 25.75 -11.76
C ALA A 51 60.75 26.75 -10.72
N VAL A 52 59.77 26.35 -9.90
CA VAL A 52 59.00 27.22 -8.99
C VAL A 52 59.63 27.34 -7.60
N ILE A 53 60.62 26.50 -7.25
CA ILE A 53 61.40 26.60 -6.00
C ILE A 53 62.79 27.24 -6.26
N GLN A 54 62.96 27.95 -7.37
CA GLN A 54 64.20 28.69 -7.60
C GLN A 54 63.98 30.16 -7.27
N ASN A 55 64.66 30.62 -6.22
CA ASN A 55 65.19 31.98 -6.19
C ASN A 55 65.66 32.31 -7.64
N PRO A 56 65.33 33.46 -8.24
CA PRO A 56 65.78 33.76 -9.61
C PRO A 56 67.32 33.76 -9.75
N ASP A 57 68.04 33.73 -8.63
CA ASP A 57 69.50 33.62 -8.49
C ASP A 57 70.03 32.17 -8.36
N SER A 58 69.13 31.19 -8.27
CA SER A 58 69.37 29.75 -8.14
C SER A 58 69.12 28.99 -9.45
N THR A 59 68.88 29.70 -10.55
CA THR A 59 68.95 29.11 -11.89
C THR A 59 70.39 28.63 -12.15
N PRO A 60 70.58 27.47 -12.82
CA PRO A 60 71.92 26.96 -13.14
C PRO A 60 72.78 27.97 -13.92
N ASP A 61 72.15 28.90 -14.63
CA ASP A 61 72.80 29.83 -15.55
C ASP A 61 73.29 31.13 -14.89
N CYS A 62 72.88 31.44 -13.64
CA CYS A 62 73.24 32.68 -12.95
C CYS A 62 74.65 32.64 -12.33
N VAL A 63 75.56 33.52 -12.77
CA VAL A 63 76.92 33.60 -12.20
C VAL A 63 76.88 34.32 -10.85
N ARG A 64 77.44 33.71 -9.81
CA ARG A 64 77.47 34.25 -8.43
C ARG A 64 78.90 34.61 -8.06
N ILE A 65 79.18 35.90 -7.95
CA ILE A 65 80.50 36.49 -7.73
C ILE A 65 80.59 37.00 -6.29
N VAL A 66 81.65 36.66 -5.57
CA VAL A 66 81.94 37.22 -4.24
C VAL A 66 83.22 38.03 -4.32
N LEU A 67 83.18 39.30 -3.89
CA LEU A 67 84.33 40.20 -3.88
C LEU A 67 85.02 40.13 -2.53
N ILE A 68 86.31 39.84 -2.48
CA ILE A 68 87.08 39.66 -1.24
C ILE A 68 88.37 40.48 -1.32
N GLY A 69 88.79 41.12 -0.23
CA GLY A 69 90.03 41.91 -0.18
C GLY A 69 90.01 42.96 0.92
N LYS A 70 91.16 43.59 1.17
CA LYS A 70 91.31 44.57 2.27
C LYS A 70 90.41 45.79 2.14
N THR A 71 90.25 46.55 3.22
CA THR A 71 89.58 47.86 3.18
C THR A 71 90.29 48.82 2.22
N GLY A 72 89.54 49.59 1.44
CA GLY A 72 90.09 50.60 0.53
C GLY A 72 90.70 50.07 -0.79
N VAL A 73 90.70 48.74 -1.02
CA VAL A 73 91.19 48.15 -2.29
C VAL A 73 90.26 48.38 -3.47
N GLY A 74 89.02 48.83 -3.23
CA GLY A 74 88.05 49.13 -4.29
C GLY A 74 87.07 48.00 -4.63
N LYS A 75 86.66 47.18 -3.65
CA LYS A 75 85.63 46.13 -3.82
C LYS A 75 84.31 46.66 -4.37
N SER A 76 83.69 47.61 -3.67
CA SER A 76 82.44 48.23 -4.10
C SER A 76 82.54 48.88 -5.48
N ALA A 77 83.67 49.55 -5.77
CA ALA A 77 83.96 50.11 -7.10
C ALA A 77 84.01 49.04 -8.20
N THR A 78 84.70 47.93 -7.93
CA THR A 78 84.76 46.78 -8.84
C THR A 78 83.38 46.14 -9.03
N GLY A 79 82.59 45.99 -7.97
CA GLY A 79 81.22 45.49 -8.06
C GLY A 79 80.35 46.37 -8.96
N ASN A 80 80.47 47.69 -8.83
CA ASN A 80 79.80 48.65 -9.70
C ASN A 80 80.27 48.55 -11.16
N THR A 81 81.59 48.38 -11.38
CA THR A 81 82.15 48.16 -12.72
C THR A 81 81.58 46.89 -13.35
N ILE A 82 81.51 45.76 -12.61
CA ILE A 82 80.93 44.50 -13.11
C ILE A 82 79.45 44.70 -13.45
N LEU A 83 78.68 45.24 -12.51
CA LEU A 83 77.23 45.42 -12.65
C LEU A 83 76.84 46.51 -13.66
N GLY A 84 77.77 47.41 -14.02
CA GLY A 84 77.53 48.51 -14.95
C GLY A 84 76.68 49.64 -14.38
N ARG A 85 76.45 49.66 -13.06
CA ARG A 85 75.69 50.69 -12.33
C ARG A 85 76.24 50.89 -10.93
N GLU A 86 75.89 52.01 -10.29
CA GLU A 86 76.25 52.33 -8.89
C GLU A 86 75.41 51.50 -7.89
N ALA A 87 75.68 50.20 -7.79
CA ALA A 87 74.98 49.27 -6.90
C ALA A 87 75.47 49.37 -5.44
N PHE A 88 76.77 49.53 -5.25
CA PHE A 88 77.44 49.60 -3.94
C PHE A 88 78.02 50.99 -3.70
N THR A 89 78.05 51.45 -2.45
CA THR A 89 78.60 52.77 -2.12
C THR A 89 80.14 52.76 -2.18
N SER A 90 80.73 53.51 -3.12
CA SER A 90 82.20 53.61 -3.27
C SER A 90 82.68 55.06 -3.16
N LYS A 91 83.00 55.52 -1.93
CA LYS A 91 83.58 56.87 -1.67
C LYS A 91 85.01 56.76 -1.10
N ALA A 92 85.87 57.73 -1.40
CA ALA A 92 87.26 57.78 -0.92
C ALA A 92 87.33 58.46 0.46
N TRP A 93 86.99 57.73 1.53
CA TRP A 93 87.02 58.24 2.91
C TRP A 93 88.08 57.54 3.77
N GLY A 94 88.54 58.21 4.83
CA GLY A 94 89.53 57.67 5.78
C GLY A 94 89.00 56.58 6.73
N LYS A 95 87.71 56.23 6.64
CA LYS A 95 87.05 55.15 7.39
C LYS A 95 86.36 54.17 6.45
N SER A 96 86.21 52.93 6.87
CA SER A 96 85.53 51.88 6.11
C SER A 96 84.04 52.20 5.91
N VAL A 97 83.56 52.00 4.67
CA VAL A 97 82.18 52.35 4.25
C VAL A 97 81.25 51.13 4.24
N THR A 98 81.79 49.92 4.08
CA THR A 98 81.01 48.67 3.95
C THR A 98 81.21 47.80 5.20
N THR A 99 80.21 47.76 6.09
CA THR A 99 80.24 47.01 7.35
C THR A 99 79.49 45.67 7.32
N PHE A 100 78.68 45.42 6.30
CA PHE A 100 77.88 44.20 6.12
C PHE A 100 77.96 43.69 4.68
N CYS A 101 77.71 42.39 4.46
CA CYS A 101 77.59 41.82 3.11
C CYS A 101 76.45 42.49 2.32
N GLN A 102 76.68 42.88 1.06
CA GLN A 102 75.66 43.46 0.19
C GLN A 102 75.56 42.65 -1.11
N LYS A 103 74.35 42.21 -1.49
CA LYS A 103 74.11 41.48 -2.75
C LYS A 103 73.31 42.35 -3.71
N ASP A 104 73.73 42.39 -4.97
CA ASP A 104 72.92 42.97 -6.04
C ASP A 104 73.07 42.12 -7.33
N THR A 105 72.09 42.21 -8.22
CA THR A 105 72.00 41.39 -9.44
C THR A 105 71.71 42.23 -10.68
N THR A 106 72.23 41.79 -11.83
CA THR A 106 71.95 42.41 -13.14
C THR A 106 72.17 41.42 -14.27
N GLN A 107 71.87 41.82 -15.50
CA GLN A 107 72.30 41.08 -16.69
C GLN A 107 73.60 41.67 -17.25
N VAL A 108 74.61 40.82 -17.43
CA VAL A 108 75.87 41.17 -18.10
C VAL A 108 75.97 40.33 -19.36
N ASN A 109 76.01 40.97 -20.53
CA ASN A 109 76.02 40.29 -21.85
C ASN A 109 74.87 39.26 -22.02
N GLY A 110 73.69 39.55 -21.47
CA GLY A 110 72.52 38.66 -21.53
C GLY A 110 72.50 37.51 -20.50
N ARG A 111 73.56 37.38 -19.67
CA ARG A 111 73.62 36.38 -18.59
C ARG A 111 73.31 37.00 -17.23
N PRO A 112 72.47 36.38 -16.38
CA PRO A 112 72.25 36.83 -15.01
C PRO A 112 73.56 36.74 -14.20
N VAL A 113 73.93 37.83 -13.55
CA VAL A 113 75.09 37.91 -12.66
C VAL A 113 74.67 38.51 -11.32
N ALA A 114 74.94 37.78 -10.24
CA ALA A 114 74.81 38.24 -8.88
C ALA A 114 76.19 38.55 -8.30
N VAL A 115 76.38 39.76 -7.78
CA VAL A 115 77.62 40.19 -7.13
C VAL A 115 77.34 40.42 -5.66
N VAL A 116 78.17 39.83 -4.81
CA VAL A 116 78.16 40.05 -3.36
C VAL A 116 79.41 40.83 -2.98
N ASP A 117 79.21 42.08 -2.56
CA ASP A 117 80.24 42.91 -1.95
C ASP A 117 80.38 42.51 -0.47
N THR A 118 81.62 42.31 -0.02
CA THR A 118 81.91 41.91 1.36
C THR A 118 82.61 43.05 2.10
N PRO A 119 82.53 43.08 3.44
CA PRO A 119 83.33 44.01 4.24
C PRO A 119 84.84 43.87 3.98
N GLY A 120 85.60 44.90 4.38
CA GLY A 120 87.05 44.86 4.30
C GLY A 120 87.68 43.80 5.21
N LEU A 121 88.54 42.96 4.64
CA LEU A 121 89.42 42.12 5.43
C LEU A 121 90.45 43.02 6.14
N PHE A 122 90.65 42.83 7.44
CA PHE A 122 91.66 43.55 8.24
C PHE A 122 91.37 45.06 8.45
N ASP A 123 90.09 45.40 8.58
CA ASP A 123 89.66 46.76 8.93
C ASP A 123 90.00 47.11 10.40
N PRO A 124 90.70 48.21 10.70
CA PRO A 124 91.05 48.59 12.08
C PRO A 124 89.84 48.75 13.02
N ASP A 125 88.66 49.02 12.46
CA ASP A 125 87.41 49.23 13.19
C ASP A 125 86.61 47.93 13.43
N SER A 126 87.11 46.74 13.00
CA SER A 126 86.42 45.46 13.17
C SER A 126 87.37 44.29 13.50
N SER A 127 86.89 43.27 14.24
CA SER A 127 87.71 42.09 14.51
C SER A 127 87.70 41.11 13.33
N ASN A 128 88.80 40.39 13.12
CA ASN A 128 88.87 39.35 12.08
C ASN A 128 87.83 38.22 12.28
N GLU A 129 87.34 38.01 13.50
CA GLU A 129 86.25 37.07 13.80
C GLU A 129 84.88 37.56 13.33
N ASP A 130 84.62 38.86 13.45
CA ASP A 130 83.37 39.46 13.00
C ASP A 130 83.31 39.53 11.47
N VAL A 131 84.45 39.83 10.82
CA VAL A 131 84.58 39.74 9.37
C VAL A 131 84.37 38.30 8.89
N LYS A 132 84.93 37.30 9.58
CA LYS A 132 84.63 35.88 9.29
C LYS A 132 83.14 35.57 9.44
N LYS A 133 82.49 35.97 10.53
CA LYS A 133 81.06 35.75 10.75
C LYS A 133 80.21 36.39 9.66
N GLU A 134 80.56 37.60 9.21
CA GLU A 134 79.85 38.29 8.15
C GLU A 134 80.03 37.59 6.78
N ILE A 135 81.24 37.12 6.49
CA ILE A 135 81.53 36.26 5.33
C ILE A 135 80.77 34.92 5.41
N LEU A 136 80.55 34.36 6.60
CA LEU A 136 79.70 33.18 6.79
C LEU A 136 78.20 33.50 6.58
N LYS A 137 77.71 34.67 6.99
CA LYS A 137 76.30 35.09 6.73
C LYS A 137 76.00 35.21 5.24
N CYS A 138 76.99 35.66 4.47
CA CYS A 138 76.97 35.67 3.00
C CYS A 138 76.61 34.27 2.39
N PHE A 139 76.78 33.15 3.11
CA PHE A 139 76.40 31.81 2.61
C PHE A 139 74.90 31.64 2.35
N SER A 140 74.04 32.23 3.19
CA SER A 140 72.59 32.21 2.96
C SER A 140 72.20 32.95 1.67
N LEU A 141 72.96 33.99 1.29
CA LEU A 141 72.73 34.82 0.10
C LEU A 141 73.22 34.18 -1.20
N LEU A 142 74.08 33.16 -1.08
CA LEU A 142 74.84 32.57 -2.19
C LEU A 142 74.45 31.12 -2.51
N ALA A 143 73.50 30.51 -1.78
CA ALA A 143 73.04 29.14 -2.03
C ALA A 143 72.60 28.92 -3.50
N PRO A 144 73.00 27.81 -4.16
CA PRO A 144 73.73 26.63 -3.63
C PRO A 144 75.26 26.81 -3.43
N GLY A 145 75.80 27.97 -3.80
CA GLY A 145 77.16 28.42 -3.50
C GLY A 145 77.75 29.32 -4.61
N PRO A 146 78.85 30.05 -4.38
CA PRO A 146 79.40 31.00 -5.35
C PRO A 146 80.06 30.32 -6.55
N HIS A 147 79.97 30.95 -7.72
CA HIS A 147 80.67 30.53 -8.93
C HIS A 147 82.13 31.00 -8.96
N VAL A 148 82.41 32.16 -8.36
CA VAL A 148 83.75 32.72 -8.30
C VAL A 148 83.97 33.55 -7.04
N PHE A 149 85.17 33.40 -6.47
CA PHE A 149 85.75 34.30 -5.48
C PHE A 149 86.71 35.25 -6.19
N LEU A 150 86.43 36.55 -6.21
CA LEU A 150 87.33 37.57 -6.75
C LEU A 150 88.16 38.16 -5.62
N VAL A 151 89.46 37.90 -5.62
CA VAL A 151 90.41 38.45 -4.64
C VAL A 151 91.01 39.73 -5.18
N LEU A 152 90.67 40.87 -4.58
CA LEU A 152 91.08 42.17 -5.05
C LEU A 152 92.40 42.61 -4.40
N LEU A 153 93.32 43.07 -5.24
CA LEU A 153 94.60 43.67 -4.88
C LEU A 153 94.73 45.04 -5.56
N SER A 154 95.45 45.99 -4.97
CA SER A 154 95.76 47.26 -5.66
C SER A 154 97.13 47.20 -6.32
N ILE A 155 97.29 47.76 -7.52
CA ILE A 155 98.61 47.93 -8.15
C ILE A 155 99.46 48.88 -7.30
N GLY A 156 100.60 48.38 -6.84
CA GLY A 156 101.50 49.04 -5.90
C GLY A 156 102.25 48.04 -5.01
N ARG A 157 102.75 48.49 -3.86
CA ARG A 157 103.40 47.58 -2.90
C ARG A 157 102.36 46.68 -2.22
N MET A 158 102.61 45.37 -2.22
CA MET A 158 101.77 44.41 -1.52
C MET A 158 101.87 44.59 -0.01
N THR A 159 100.73 44.65 0.65
CA THR A 159 100.59 44.81 2.10
C THR A 159 100.50 43.44 2.80
N PRO A 160 100.87 43.33 4.09
CA PRO A 160 100.69 42.09 4.86
C PRO A 160 99.26 41.55 4.82
N GLU A 161 98.26 42.42 4.89
CA GLU A 161 96.83 42.11 4.86
C GLU A 161 96.40 41.45 3.54
N GLU A 162 97.00 41.88 2.42
CA GLU A 162 96.78 41.28 1.10
C GLU A 162 97.38 39.87 1.02
N LYS A 163 98.48 39.58 1.73
CA LYS A 163 99.10 38.24 1.79
C LYS A 163 98.26 37.27 2.60
N GLU A 164 97.62 37.74 3.67
CA GLU A 164 96.78 36.91 4.54
C GLU A 164 95.38 36.62 3.97
N THR A 165 94.92 37.43 3.01
CA THR A 165 93.58 37.30 2.38
C THR A 165 93.34 35.92 1.76
N LEU A 166 94.32 35.35 1.05
CA LEU A 166 94.14 34.02 0.43
C LEU A 166 94.11 32.91 1.48
N LYS A 167 94.95 33.02 2.53
CA LYS A 167 94.95 32.07 3.65
C LYS A 167 93.58 32.05 4.34
N LEU A 168 92.98 33.23 4.54
CA LEU A 168 91.63 33.36 5.11
C LEU A 168 90.57 32.66 4.23
N ILE A 169 90.67 32.76 2.91
CA ILE A 169 89.76 32.06 1.99
C ILE A 169 89.92 30.55 2.12
N LYS A 170 91.17 30.04 2.16
CA LYS A 170 91.44 28.61 2.36
C LYS A 170 90.93 28.10 3.72
N ASP A 171 91.08 28.90 4.77
CA ASP A 171 90.62 28.55 6.12
C ASP A 171 89.09 28.57 6.23
N THR A 172 88.42 29.51 5.54
CA THR A 172 86.96 29.72 5.65
C THR A 172 86.16 28.85 4.68
N PHE A 173 86.66 28.70 3.44
CA PHE A 173 86.01 27.97 2.35
C PHE A 173 86.77 26.69 1.97
N GLY A 174 87.76 26.27 2.74
CA GLY A 174 88.55 25.07 2.45
C GLY A 174 89.49 25.22 1.24
N THR A 175 90.43 24.29 1.11
CA THR A 175 91.47 24.30 0.07
C THR A 175 90.93 24.18 -1.36
N LYS A 176 89.69 23.68 -1.54
CA LYS A 176 89.04 23.60 -2.86
C LYS A 176 88.59 24.96 -3.40
N ALA A 177 88.49 26.00 -2.56
CA ALA A 177 88.06 27.34 -2.99
C ALA A 177 89.06 28.01 -3.95
N GLU A 178 90.35 27.64 -3.88
CA GLU A 178 91.41 28.13 -4.77
C GLU A 178 91.08 27.91 -6.25
N LYS A 179 90.42 26.78 -6.57
CA LYS A 179 89.98 26.42 -7.92
C LYS A 179 88.91 27.36 -8.48
N PHE A 180 88.15 28.00 -7.60
CA PHE A 180 87.08 28.95 -7.92
C PHE A 180 87.52 30.40 -7.67
N THR A 181 88.81 30.66 -7.48
CA THR A 181 89.35 31.99 -7.16
C THR A 181 90.06 32.62 -8.36
N ILE A 182 89.82 33.92 -8.58
CA ILE A 182 90.54 34.76 -9.55
C ILE A 182 91.13 35.96 -8.81
N THR A 183 92.39 36.27 -9.09
CA THR A 183 93.03 37.49 -8.57
C THR A 183 92.68 38.69 -9.46
N LEU A 184 92.16 39.78 -8.90
CA LEU A 184 91.79 40.99 -9.63
C LEU A 184 92.60 42.19 -9.15
N PHE A 185 93.44 42.75 -10.02
CA PHE A 185 94.17 43.97 -9.72
C PHE A 185 93.31 45.19 -10.01
N THR A 186 93.27 46.12 -9.06
CA THR A 186 92.59 47.42 -9.14
C THR A 186 93.62 48.53 -9.29
N LYS A 187 93.18 49.71 -9.72
CA LYS A 187 94.06 50.85 -10.06
C LYS A 187 95.01 50.49 -11.21
N GLY A 188 94.48 49.84 -12.25
CA GLY A 188 95.21 49.49 -13.48
C GLY A 188 95.97 50.66 -14.12
N ASP A 189 95.49 51.89 -13.90
CA ASP A 189 96.11 53.15 -14.33
C ASP A 189 97.43 53.49 -13.63
N ASN A 190 97.79 52.76 -12.56
CA ASN A 190 99.05 52.95 -11.84
C ASN A 190 100.24 52.19 -12.45
N LEU A 191 100.04 51.36 -13.48
CA LEU A 191 101.15 50.77 -14.22
C LEU A 191 101.76 51.82 -15.15
N ASP A 192 103.08 51.97 -15.12
CA ASP A 192 103.80 52.82 -16.06
C ASP A 192 103.49 52.40 -17.50
N THR A 193 103.45 53.35 -18.44
CA THR A 193 103.07 53.09 -19.84
C THR A 193 103.95 52.05 -20.56
N ASN A 194 105.14 51.77 -20.03
CA ASN A 194 106.10 50.79 -20.56
C ASN A 194 106.16 49.49 -19.73
N THR A 195 105.33 49.33 -18.70
CA THR A 195 105.31 48.16 -17.83
C THR A 195 104.07 47.31 -18.08
N THR A 196 104.29 46.07 -18.51
CA THR A 196 103.21 45.09 -18.65
C THR A 196 102.79 44.55 -17.28
N VAL A 197 101.53 44.10 -17.15
CA VAL A 197 101.04 43.45 -15.93
C VAL A 197 101.91 42.25 -15.54
N GLN A 198 102.40 41.49 -16.52
CA GLN A 198 103.27 40.34 -16.28
C GLN A 198 104.61 40.74 -15.65
N GLN A 199 105.21 41.87 -16.08
CA GLN A 199 106.42 42.39 -15.46
C GLN A 199 106.16 42.85 -14.02
N TYR A 200 104.99 43.42 -13.73
CA TYR A 200 104.59 43.76 -12.36
C TYR A 200 104.41 42.51 -11.49
N ILE A 201 103.74 41.48 -12.00
CA ILE A 201 103.57 40.20 -11.29
C ILE A 201 104.92 39.58 -10.94
N ASN A 202 105.84 39.55 -11.91
CA ASN A 202 107.18 38.96 -11.73
C ASN A 202 108.10 39.81 -10.84
N SER A 203 107.68 41.03 -10.45
CA SER A 203 108.48 41.92 -9.61
C SER A 203 108.41 41.58 -8.11
N ASP A 204 107.38 40.84 -7.67
CA ASP A 204 107.19 40.41 -6.27
C ASP A 204 106.79 38.93 -6.21
N ARG A 205 107.66 38.10 -5.60
CA ARG A 205 107.42 36.66 -5.42
C ARG A 205 106.10 36.36 -4.70
N ALA A 206 105.64 37.23 -3.81
CA ALA A 206 104.38 37.03 -3.11
C ALA A 206 103.17 37.18 -4.04
N ILE A 207 103.24 38.10 -5.00
CA ILE A 207 102.21 38.29 -6.04
C ILE A 207 102.23 37.11 -7.01
N GLU A 208 103.42 36.70 -7.44
CA GLU A 208 103.61 35.52 -8.30
C GLU A 208 103.04 34.25 -7.64
N GLN A 209 103.32 34.04 -6.35
CA GLN A 209 102.79 32.90 -5.60
C GLN A 209 101.25 32.95 -5.46
N LEU A 210 100.68 34.11 -5.17
CA LEU A 210 99.22 34.28 -5.05
C LEU A 210 98.50 33.96 -6.36
N ILE A 211 99.07 34.39 -7.49
CA ILE A 211 98.53 34.06 -8.81
C ILE A 211 98.70 32.58 -9.12
N SER A 212 99.84 31.98 -8.74
CA SER A 212 100.07 30.53 -8.88
C SER A 212 99.06 29.70 -8.08
N ASP A 213 98.75 30.08 -6.84
CA ASP A 213 97.72 29.44 -6.02
C ASP A 213 96.32 29.59 -6.65
N CYS A 214 96.07 30.66 -7.41
CA CYS A 214 94.87 30.85 -8.22
C CYS A 214 94.99 30.19 -9.62
N GLU A 215 95.89 29.22 -9.80
CA GLU A 215 96.22 28.51 -11.06
C GLU A 215 96.50 29.45 -12.25
N GLY A 216 97.17 30.56 -12.01
CA GLY A 216 97.51 31.55 -13.04
C GLY A 216 96.37 32.51 -13.41
N ARG A 217 95.21 32.44 -12.75
CA ARG A 217 94.05 33.29 -13.06
C ARG A 217 94.20 34.68 -12.45
N TYR A 218 94.43 35.68 -13.29
CA TYR A 218 94.38 37.07 -12.90
C TYR A 218 93.70 37.96 -13.95
N HIS A 219 93.25 39.14 -13.52
CA HIS A 219 92.75 40.19 -14.41
C HIS A 219 93.04 41.59 -13.85
N VAL A 220 92.95 42.63 -14.67
CA VAL A 220 93.24 44.01 -14.25
C VAL A 220 92.09 44.95 -14.60
N PHE A 221 91.64 45.70 -13.60
CA PHE A 221 90.56 46.67 -13.69
C PHE A 221 91.07 48.11 -13.51
N ASN A 222 90.57 48.99 -14.36
CA ASN A 222 90.61 50.43 -14.15
C ASN A 222 89.20 50.92 -13.84
N ASN A 223 88.86 50.95 -12.55
CA ASN A 223 87.55 51.38 -12.05
C ASN A 223 87.26 52.88 -12.27
N LYS A 224 88.24 53.69 -12.72
CA LYS A 224 87.98 55.07 -13.18
C LYS A 224 87.42 55.09 -14.59
N ASN A 225 87.79 54.12 -15.43
CA ASN A 225 87.28 53.96 -16.79
C ASN A 225 86.05 53.04 -16.79
N LYS A 226 84.94 53.52 -16.21
CA LYS A 226 83.70 52.75 -16.05
C LYS A 226 83.03 52.39 -17.39
N GLU A 227 83.27 53.18 -18.44
CA GLU A 227 82.68 52.97 -19.77
C GLU A 227 83.34 51.83 -20.55
N ASN A 228 84.57 51.45 -20.20
CA ASN A 228 85.27 50.35 -20.83
C ASN A 228 84.66 48.99 -20.42
N ARG A 229 83.62 48.55 -21.12
CA ARG A 229 82.99 47.23 -20.90
C ARG A 229 83.86 46.04 -21.33
N LYS A 230 84.95 46.27 -22.09
CA LYS A 230 85.89 45.21 -22.50
C LYS A 230 86.52 44.52 -21.29
N GLN A 231 86.88 45.28 -20.24
CA GLN A 231 87.45 44.70 -19.01
C GLN A 231 86.48 43.73 -18.33
N VAL A 232 85.17 44.01 -18.36
CA VAL A 232 84.15 43.14 -17.78
C VAL A 232 83.94 41.89 -18.65
N ALA A 233 83.89 42.05 -19.97
CA ALA A 233 83.76 40.93 -20.90
C ALA A 233 84.94 39.95 -20.79
N GLU A 234 86.16 40.46 -20.64
CA GLU A 234 87.37 39.65 -20.42
C GLU A 234 87.32 38.90 -19.09
N LEU A 235 86.88 39.55 -18.00
CA LEU A 235 86.68 38.91 -16.70
C LEU A 235 85.65 37.77 -16.78
N MET A 236 84.50 38.01 -17.43
CA MET A 236 83.48 36.98 -17.63
C MET A 236 84.03 35.79 -18.42
N GLY A 237 84.84 36.03 -19.46
CA GLY A 237 85.49 34.95 -20.20
C GLY A 237 86.49 34.15 -19.37
N ILE A 238 87.17 34.76 -18.38
CA ILE A 238 88.02 34.03 -17.43
C ILE A 238 87.17 33.18 -16.48
N ILE A 239 86.05 33.72 -15.99
CA ILE A 239 85.10 33.00 -15.12
C ILE A 239 84.52 31.79 -15.85
N ASP A 240 84.12 31.94 -17.11
CA ASP A 240 83.54 30.84 -17.90
C ASP A 240 84.53 29.69 -18.08
N ARG A 241 85.77 29.99 -18.48
CA ARG A 241 86.84 28.97 -18.57
C ARG A 241 87.12 28.28 -17.24
N MET A 242 87.05 29.02 -16.14
CA MET A 242 87.25 28.47 -14.80
C MET A 242 86.11 27.53 -14.40
N VAL A 243 84.86 27.94 -14.61
CA VAL A 243 83.67 27.14 -14.27
C VAL A 243 83.59 25.89 -15.14
N GLU A 244 83.88 25.98 -16.45
CA GLU A 244 83.99 24.82 -17.34
C GLU A 244 85.05 23.82 -16.87
N LYS A 245 86.27 24.31 -16.54
CA LYS A 245 87.36 23.45 -16.02
C LYS A 245 86.97 22.74 -14.72
N ASN A 246 86.13 23.36 -13.89
CA ASN A 246 85.68 22.81 -12.62
C ASN A 246 84.38 21.99 -12.72
N GLY A 247 83.89 21.67 -13.93
CA GLY A 247 82.76 20.77 -14.14
C GLY A 247 81.39 21.45 -14.15
N VAL A 248 81.31 22.72 -14.55
CA VAL A 248 80.07 23.51 -14.76
C VAL A 248 79.30 23.85 -13.46
N GLY A 249 79.77 23.39 -12.30
CA GLY A 249 79.14 23.67 -11.00
C GLY A 249 79.68 24.91 -10.29
N CYS A 250 78.91 25.40 -9.32
CA CYS A 250 79.39 26.37 -8.34
C CYS A 250 80.17 25.69 -7.20
N TYR A 251 80.98 26.46 -6.48
CA TYR A 251 81.60 25.98 -5.25
C TYR A 251 80.52 25.62 -4.22
N THR A 252 80.56 24.40 -3.67
CA THR A 252 79.62 23.93 -2.64
C THR A 252 80.35 23.20 -1.51
N ASN A 253 79.80 23.27 -0.30
CA ASN A 253 80.32 22.63 0.92
C ASN A 253 79.14 22.27 1.85
N THR A 254 79.39 21.52 2.91
CA THR A 254 78.40 21.03 3.90
C THR A 254 77.46 22.12 4.41
N MET A 255 77.96 23.34 4.68
CA MET A 255 77.13 24.46 5.14
C MET A 255 76.10 24.94 4.10
N PHE A 256 76.42 24.89 2.81
CA PHE A 256 75.46 25.24 1.75
C PHE A 256 74.36 24.18 1.60
N GLN A 257 74.72 22.90 1.76
CA GLN A 257 73.76 21.79 1.69
C GLN A 257 72.77 21.80 2.87
N MET A 258 73.23 22.15 4.08
CA MET A 258 72.37 22.25 5.26
C MET A 258 71.35 23.40 5.16
N ALA A 259 71.76 24.56 4.61
CA ALA A 259 70.86 25.69 4.40
C ALA A 259 69.76 25.39 3.38
N GLU A 260 70.10 24.67 2.29
CA GLU A 260 69.13 24.22 1.29
C GLU A 260 68.12 23.21 1.87
N ALA A 261 68.59 22.25 2.69
CA ALA A 261 67.74 21.24 3.31
C ALA A 261 66.71 21.84 4.30
N ALA A 262 67.11 22.81 5.12
CA ALA A 262 66.23 23.44 6.12
C ALA A 262 65.10 24.27 5.48
N ILE A 263 65.34 24.88 4.33
CA ILE A 263 64.33 25.62 3.56
C ILE A 263 63.29 24.65 3.00
N LYS A 264 63.74 23.50 2.48
CA LYS A 264 62.87 22.48 1.90
C LYS A 264 61.94 21.84 2.95
N GLU A 265 62.47 21.50 4.12
CA GLU A 265 61.69 20.86 5.20
C GLU A 265 60.54 21.74 5.72
N LYS A 266 60.77 23.04 5.92
CA LYS A 266 59.72 23.97 6.37
C LYS A 266 58.56 24.07 5.38
N PHE A 267 58.86 24.06 4.08
CA PHE A 267 57.84 24.10 3.04
C PHE A 267 56.98 22.83 3.03
N GLU A 268 57.61 21.65 3.13
CA GLU A 268 56.91 20.36 3.17
C GLU A 268 55.98 20.23 4.38
N ASN A 269 56.38 20.72 5.55
CA ASN A 269 55.54 20.68 6.76
C ASN A 269 54.30 21.58 6.65
N LEU A 270 54.44 22.79 6.12
CA LEU A 270 53.32 23.71 5.92
C LEU A 270 52.26 23.15 4.97
N MET A 271 52.69 22.44 3.91
CA MET A 271 51.79 21.81 2.95
C MET A 271 51.02 20.64 3.58
N ARG A 272 51.70 19.81 4.39
CA ARG A 272 51.08 18.64 5.06
C ARG A 272 50.01 19.06 6.07
N GLU A 273 50.25 20.12 6.84
CA GLU A 273 49.25 20.65 7.78
C GLU A 273 47.99 21.11 7.04
N ARG A 274 48.16 21.77 5.89
CA ARG A 274 47.04 22.26 5.11
C ARG A 274 46.19 21.14 4.54
N GLU A 275 46.79 20.09 3.98
CA GLU A 275 46.08 18.91 3.48
C GLU A 275 45.20 18.25 4.55
N LEU A 276 45.68 18.17 5.79
CA LEU A 276 44.93 17.61 6.91
C LEU A 276 43.71 18.46 7.29
N GLU A 277 43.80 19.79 7.17
CA GLU A 277 42.67 20.71 7.38
C GLU A 277 41.56 20.45 6.36
N ILE A 278 41.92 20.31 5.06
CA ILE A 278 40.97 20.01 3.97
C ILE A 278 40.21 18.72 4.25
N GLU A 279 40.93 17.67 4.64
CA GLU A 279 40.33 16.37 4.92
C GLU A 279 39.36 16.43 6.12
N ARG A 280 39.67 17.25 7.13
CA ARG A 280 38.76 17.46 8.28
C ARG A 280 37.50 18.22 7.88
N GLU A 281 37.63 19.34 7.17
CA GLU A 281 36.48 20.13 6.71
C GLU A 281 35.57 19.31 5.80
N LYS A 282 36.15 18.50 4.90
CA LYS A 282 35.41 17.57 4.05
C LYS A 282 34.63 16.53 4.86
N LYS A 283 35.27 15.87 5.84
CA LYS A 283 34.59 14.89 6.70
C LYS A 283 33.46 15.51 7.52
N GLN A 284 33.65 16.71 8.05
CA GLN A 284 32.62 17.42 8.80
C GLN A 284 31.42 17.78 7.92
N LEU A 285 31.68 18.24 6.69
CA LEU A 285 30.62 18.55 5.75
C LEU A 285 29.84 17.30 5.35
N GLN A 286 30.54 16.20 5.08
CA GLN A 286 29.92 14.92 4.73
C GLN A 286 29.07 14.34 5.88
N ALA A 287 29.53 14.45 7.13
CA ALA A 287 28.75 14.05 8.30
C ALA A 287 27.47 14.89 8.48
N LYS A 288 27.53 16.20 8.20
CA LYS A 288 26.33 17.05 8.22
C LYS A 288 25.32 16.64 7.16
N PHE A 289 25.79 16.24 5.97
CA PHE A 289 24.91 15.75 4.90
C PHE A 289 24.24 14.42 5.26
N ASP A 290 25.00 13.48 5.82
CA ASP A 290 24.44 12.19 6.27
C ASP A 290 23.34 12.41 7.33
N GLU A 291 23.54 13.34 8.27
CA GLU A 291 22.55 13.67 9.29
C GLU A 291 21.31 14.40 8.73
N GLU A 292 21.48 15.31 7.77
CA GLU A 292 20.36 16.00 7.08
C GLU A 292 19.47 14.99 6.32
N ILE A 293 20.09 14.04 5.62
CA ILE A 293 19.36 12.96 4.94
C ILE A 293 18.66 12.06 5.97
N ARG A 294 19.33 11.70 7.06
CA ARG A 294 18.77 10.85 8.13
C ARG A 294 17.55 11.50 8.79
N THR A 295 17.66 12.77 9.17
CA THR A 295 16.57 13.51 9.82
C THR A 295 15.36 13.67 8.90
N MET A 296 15.58 14.00 7.62
CA MET A 296 14.52 14.07 6.61
C MET A 296 13.82 12.72 6.40
N MET A 297 14.57 11.61 6.36
CA MET A 297 14.00 10.26 6.27
C MET A 297 13.17 9.88 7.49
N ASP A 298 13.69 10.15 8.69
CA ASP A 298 12.97 9.86 9.94
C ASP A 298 11.67 10.66 10.03
N GLU A 299 11.69 11.94 9.65
CA GLU A 299 10.50 12.80 9.61
C GLU A 299 9.46 12.28 8.61
N LYS A 300 9.88 11.98 7.38
CA LYS A 300 8.97 11.50 6.33
C LYS A 300 8.38 10.13 6.66
N THR A 301 9.16 9.25 7.28
CA THR A 301 8.69 7.95 7.77
C THR A 301 7.60 8.12 8.84
N ARG A 302 7.80 9.05 9.79
CA ARG A 302 6.78 9.35 10.82
C ARG A 302 5.51 9.98 10.23
N GLU A 303 5.63 10.78 9.18
CA GLU A 303 4.47 11.34 8.46
C GLU A 303 3.66 10.24 7.77
N ILE A 304 4.34 9.37 7.00
CA ILE A 304 3.70 8.22 6.30
C ILE A 304 3.03 7.29 7.31
N GLN A 305 3.69 7.03 8.45
CA GLN A 305 3.14 6.18 9.49
C GLN A 305 1.85 6.76 10.09
N ARG A 306 1.85 8.06 10.44
CA ARG A 306 0.66 8.76 10.96
C ARG A 306 -0.51 8.71 9.97
N GLU A 307 -0.24 9.01 8.70
CA GLU A 307 -1.25 8.96 7.64
C GLU A 307 -1.84 7.55 7.46
N ARG A 308 -1.00 6.51 7.52
CA ARG A 308 -1.44 5.11 7.44
C ARG A 308 -2.31 4.71 8.63
N GLU A 309 -1.94 5.13 9.84
CA GLU A 309 -2.69 4.87 11.07
C GLU A 309 -4.07 5.54 11.05
N GLU A 310 -4.16 6.79 10.62
CA GLU A 310 -5.45 7.51 10.48
C GLU A 310 -6.38 6.83 9.49
N ARG A 311 -5.86 6.42 8.33
CA ARG A 311 -6.65 5.71 7.30
C ARG A 311 -7.08 4.32 7.75
N GLU A 312 -6.20 3.61 8.46
CA GLU A 312 -6.53 2.30 9.02
C GLU A 312 -7.57 2.42 10.14
N LYS A 313 -7.52 3.49 10.94
CA LYS A 313 -8.55 3.81 11.92
C LYS A 313 -9.90 4.07 11.25
N LEU A 314 -9.94 4.85 10.18
CA LEU A 314 -11.18 5.10 9.42
C LEU A 314 -11.76 3.81 8.82
N LEU A 315 -10.90 2.92 8.28
CA LEU A 315 -11.33 1.61 7.80
C LEU A 315 -11.89 0.74 8.93
N ARG A 316 -11.26 0.73 10.11
CA ARG A 316 -11.77 0.03 11.29
C ARG A 316 -13.13 0.56 11.74
N GLU A 317 -13.31 1.88 11.78
CA GLU A 317 -14.59 2.50 12.14
C GLU A 317 -15.71 2.11 11.15
N LYS A 318 -15.39 2.02 9.85
CA LYS A 318 -16.35 1.53 8.84
C LYS A 318 -16.64 0.04 8.97
N GLU A 319 -15.63 -0.79 9.27
CA GLU A 319 -15.81 -2.23 9.54
C GLU A 319 -16.73 -2.45 10.76
N ASP A 320 -16.46 -1.72 11.85
CA ASP A 320 -17.27 -1.73 13.06
C ASP A 320 -18.71 -1.27 12.79
N TYR A 321 -18.91 -0.29 11.92
CA TYR A 321 -20.24 0.14 11.49
C TYR A 321 -20.99 -0.99 10.78
N VAL A 322 -20.36 -1.68 9.82
CA VAL A 322 -20.98 -2.82 9.13
C VAL A 322 -21.32 -3.95 10.10
N ILE A 323 -20.43 -4.25 11.05
CA ILE A 323 -20.67 -5.26 12.09
C ILE A 323 -21.86 -4.85 12.98
N LYS A 324 -21.92 -3.59 13.42
CA LYS A 324 -23.01 -3.07 14.25
C LYS A 324 -24.35 -3.09 13.50
N GLU A 325 -24.37 -2.73 12.22
CA GLU A 325 -25.60 -2.79 11.42
C GLU A 325 -26.10 -4.23 11.25
N ARG A 326 -25.19 -5.20 11.06
CA ARG A 326 -25.54 -6.62 11.06
C ARG A 326 -26.13 -7.05 12.41
N GLN A 327 -25.50 -6.68 13.53
CA GLN A 327 -26.01 -7.02 14.87
C GLN A 327 -27.39 -6.42 15.13
N ARG A 328 -27.61 -5.15 14.78
CA ARG A 328 -28.92 -4.48 14.90
C ARG A 328 -30.01 -5.16 14.07
N ARG A 329 -29.66 -5.65 12.88
CA ARG A 329 -30.56 -6.43 12.02
C ARG A 329 -30.89 -7.78 12.64
N ASP A 330 -29.89 -8.51 13.13
CA ASP A 330 -30.09 -9.81 13.77
C ASP A 330 -30.93 -9.68 15.08
N GLU A 331 -30.72 -8.62 15.87
CA GLU A 331 -31.56 -8.31 17.05
C GLU A 331 -33.00 -7.94 16.67
N ARG A 332 -33.18 -7.13 15.62
CA ARG A 332 -34.51 -6.77 15.12
C ARG A 332 -35.25 -8.00 14.64
N GLU A 333 -34.58 -8.86 13.87
CA GLU A 333 -35.15 -10.11 13.40
C GLU A 333 -35.47 -11.08 14.53
N GLY A 334 -34.65 -11.11 15.58
CA GLY A 334 -34.95 -11.84 16.81
C GLY A 334 -36.26 -11.38 17.43
N ARG A 335 -36.42 -10.07 17.67
CA ARG A 335 -37.66 -9.49 18.22
C ARG A 335 -38.87 -9.74 17.33
N GLU A 336 -38.75 -9.49 16.03
CA GLU A 336 -39.81 -9.73 15.07
C GLU A 336 -40.18 -11.22 14.98
N ARG A 337 -39.23 -12.14 15.19
CA ARG A 337 -39.51 -13.59 15.22
C ARG A 337 -40.33 -13.97 16.45
N GLU A 338 -39.97 -13.44 17.61
CA GLU A 338 -40.73 -13.65 18.85
C GLU A 338 -42.16 -13.10 18.74
N GLU A 339 -42.31 -11.88 18.22
CA GLU A 339 -43.63 -11.28 17.96
C GLU A 339 -44.46 -12.12 16.98
N ARG A 340 -43.84 -12.60 15.89
CA ARG A 340 -44.47 -13.51 14.93
C ARG A 340 -44.90 -14.82 15.55
N GLU A 341 -44.10 -15.42 16.44
CA GLU A 341 -44.47 -16.66 17.12
C GLU A 341 -45.68 -16.46 18.04
N VAL A 342 -45.75 -15.32 18.74
CA VAL A 342 -46.89 -14.94 19.59
C VAL A 342 -48.14 -14.72 18.74
N GLU A 343 -48.04 -13.96 17.65
CA GLU A 343 -49.16 -13.69 16.74
C GLU A 343 -49.66 -14.97 16.05
N ASP A 344 -48.75 -15.80 15.53
CA ASP A 344 -49.08 -17.07 14.89
C ASP A 344 -49.73 -18.03 15.91
N LYS A 345 -49.30 -18.01 17.17
CA LYS A 345 -49.93 -18.77 18.25
C LYS A 345 -51.35 -18.27 18.53
N LYS A 346 -51.53 -16.96 18.72
CA LYS A 346 -52.85 -16.36 18.96
C LYS A 346 -53.83 -16.69 17.84
N ARG A 347 -53.38 -16.58 16.59
CA ARG A 347 -54.18 -16.94 15.41
C ARG A 347 -54.53 -18.43 15.41
N ARG A 348 -53.59 -19.34 15.71
CA ARG A 348 -53.88 -20.79 15.84
C ARG A 348 -54.92 -21.07 16.92
N ASP A 349 -54.83 -20.40 18.06
CA ASP A 349 -55.78 -20.56 19.16
C ASP A 349 -57.18 -20.03 18.77
N GLU A 350 -57.26 -18.91 18.04
CA GLU A 350 -58.51 -18.37 17.48
C GLU A 350 -59.14 -19.29 16.44
N GLU A 351 -58.36 -19.79 15.47
CA GLU A 351 -58.82 -20.75 14.46
C GLU A 351 -59.31 -22.05 15.09
N GLU A 352 -58.59 -22.58 16.09
CA GLU A 352 -59.02 -23.78 16.82
C GLU A 352 -60.30 -23.51 17.62
N THR A 353 -60.43 -22.34 18.25
CA THR A 353 -61.66 -21.94 18.94
C THR A 353 -62.85 -21.91 17.97
N GLN A 354 -62.67 -21.35 16.78
CA GLN A 354 -63.72 -21.34 15.75
C GLN A 354 -64.04 -22.75 15.24
N ARG A 355 -63.03 -23.61 15.10
CA ARG A 355 -63.21 -25.02 14.72
C ARG A 355 -64.01 -25.79 15.75
N GLN A 356 -63.69 -25.63 17.03
CA GLN A 356 -64.45 -26.23 18.14
C GLN A 356 -65.89 -25.73 18.15
N LEU A 357 -66.09 -24.43 17.92
CA LEU A 357 -67.42 -23.84 17.82
C LEU A 357 -68.21 -24.44 16.64
N TRP A 358 -67.59 -24.55 15.47
CA TRP A 358 -68.21 -25.16 14.28
C TRP A 358 -68.59 -26.62 14.52
N ILE A 359 -67.67 -27.44 15.07
CA ILE A 359 -67.94 -28.84 15.43
C ILE A 359 -69.16 -28.93 16.35
N ARG A 360 -69.17 -28.13 17.42
CA ARG A 360 -70.31 -28.08 18.34
C ARG A 360 -71.61 -27.68 17.62
N THR A 361 -71.58 -26.67 16.76
CA THR A 361 -72.80 -26.28 16.01
C THR A 361 -73.27 -27.37 15.06
N LEU A 362 -72.34 -28.13 14.47
CA LEU A 362 -72.66 -29.26 13.61
C LEU A 362 -73.33 -30.37 14.41
N GLU A 363 -72.77 -30.73 15.57
CA GLU A 363 -73.36 -31.71 16.50
C GLU A 363 -74.74 -31.27 16.99
N GLU A 364 -74.94 -29.99 17.31
CA GLU A 364 -76.25 -29.44 17.71
C GLU A 364 -77.29 -29.54 16.56
N VAL A 365 -76.87 -29.33 15.32
CA VAL A 365 -77.74 -29.48 14.13
C VAL A 365 -78.07 -30.95 13.87
N GLU A 366 -77.09 -31.85 13.97
CA GLU A 366 -77.27 -33.29 13.84
C GLU A 366 -78.18 -33.84 14.94
N GLN A 367 -77.99 -33.39 16.18
CA GLN A 367 -78.82 -33.80 17.32
C GLN A 367 -80.26 -33.30 17.17
N LYS A 368 -80.48 -32.04 16.77
CA LYS A 368 -81.82 -31.52 16.46
C LYS A 368 -82.48 -32.30 15.33
N HIS A 369 -81.71 -32.68 14.31
CA HIS A 369 -82.22 -33.52 13.23
C HIS A 369 -82.64 -34.90 13.73
N LYS A 370 -81.80 -35.53 14.55
CA LYS A 370 -82.10 -36.83 15.17
C LYS A 370 -83.38 -36.74 16.01
N GLU A 371 -83.52 -35.72 16.83
CA GLU A 371 -84.73 -35.48 17.64
C GLU A 371 -85.97 -35.24 16.77
N GLN A 372 -85.86 -34.47 15.68
CA GLN A 372 -86.96 -34.26 14.73
C GLN A 372 -87.37 -35.56 14.03
N LYS A 373 -86.41 -36.39 13.63
CA LYS A 373 -86.65 -37.69 13.01
C LYS A 373 -87.34 -38.64 14.00
N GLU A 374 -86.83 -38.75 15.23
CA GLU A 374 -87.41 -39.58 16.29
C GLU A 374 -88.81 -39.09 16.70
N ALA A 375 -89.01 -37.78 16.85
CA ALA A 375 -90.32 -37.21 17.17
C ALA A 375 -91.35 -37.48 16.07
N TRP A 376 -90.96 -37.35 14.80
CA TRP A 376 -91.79 -37.70 13.66
C TRP A 376 -92.11 -39.20 13.64
N GLU A 377 -91.11 -40.08 13.80
CA GLU A 377 -91.31 -41.55 13.82
C GLU A 377 -92.25 -41.96 14.98
N MET A 378 -92.13 -41.32 16.15
CA MET A 378 -92.99 -41.57 17.30
C MET A 378 -94.42 -41.08 17.10
N GLU A 379 -94.62 -39.86 16.59
CA GLU A 379 -95.96 -39.35 16.29
C GLU A 379 -96.61 -40.17 15.18
N HIS A 380 -95.86 -40.51 14.14
CA HIS A 380 -96.30 -41.38 13.06
C HIS A 380 -96.71 -42.77 13.57
N LYS A 381 -95.92 -43.39 14.46
CA LYS A 381 -96.26 -44.68 15.09
C LYS A 381 -97.56 -44.60 15.90
N LYS A 382 -97.78 -43.52 16.66
CA LYS A 382 -99.03 -43.29 17.41
C LYS A 382 -100.23 -43.15 16.47
N GLN A 383 -100.09 -42.42 15.37
CA GLN A 383 -101.15 -42.29 14.37
C GLN A 383 -101.46 -43.65 13.74
N LEU A 384 -100.43 -44.44 13.40
CA LEU A 384 -100.57 -45.78 12.86
C LEU A 384 -101.28 -46.74 13.85
N GLU A 385 -100.96 -46.68 15.14
CA GLU A 385 -101.64 -47.48 16.17
C GLU A 385 -103.12 -47.08 16.29
N LYS A 386 -103.43 -45.78 16.32
CA LYS A 386 -104.82 -45.28 16.32
C LYS A 386 -105.59 -45.71 15.07
N GLU A 387 -104.98 -45.63 13.90
CA GLU A 387 -105.58 -46.11 12.65
C GLU A 387 -105.80 -47.61 12.67
N LYS A 388 -104.82 -48.40 13.15
CA LYS A 388 -104.96 -49.85 13.30
C LYS A 388 -106.07 -50.21 14.28
N GLU A 389 -106.21 -49.48 15.38
CA GLU A 389 -107.29 -49.67 16.35
C GLU A 389 -108.66 -49.33 15.75
N ARG A 390 -108.76 -48.20 15.03
CA ARG A 390 -109.98 -47.83 14.28
C ARG A 390 -110.32 -48.88 13.24
N ALA A 391 -109.35 -49.29 12.42
CA ALA A 391 -109.53 -50.33 11.42
C ALA A 391 -109.88 -51.69 12.05
N ALA A 392 -109.32 -52.03 13.21
CA ALA A 392 -109.68 -53.25 13.95
C ALA A 392 -111.11 -53.17 14.49
N LYS A 393 -111.55 -52.00 14.96
CA LYS A 393 -112.92 -51.75 15.40
C LYS A 393 -113.91 -51.82 14.25
N GLU A 394 -113.64 -51.12 13.15
CA GLU A 394 -114.42 -51.18 11.91
C GLU A 394 -114.47 -52.60 11.36
N HIS A 395 -113.34 -53.32 11.37
CA HIS A 395 -113.30 -54.72 10.94
C HIS A 395 -114.12 -55.62 11.86
N LYS A 396 -114.08 -55.40 13.18
CA LYS A 396 -114.89 -56.15 14.15
C LYS A 396 -116.38 -55.88 13.96
N GLU A 397 -116.78 -54.62 13.78
CA GLU A 397 -118.15 -54.21 13.47
C GLU A 397 -118.62 -54.78 12.12
N TRP A 398 -117.75 -54.77 11.11
CA TRP A 398 -118.01 -55.40 9.82
C TRP A 398 -118.20 -56.91 9.97
N ILE A 399 -117.31 -57.62 10.67
CA ILE A 399 -117.46 -59.06 10.94
C ILE A 399 -118.79 -59.35 11.66
N GLU A 400 -119.17 -58.55 12.65
CA GLU A 400 -120.41 -58.73 13.41
C GLU A 400 -121.66 -58.46 12.55
N ARG A 401 -121.64 -57.41 11.73
CA ARG A 401 -122.69 -57.12 10.74
C ARG A 401 -122.83 -58.27 9.75
N GLN A 402 -121.72 -58.74 9.19
CA GLN A 402 -121.69 -59.87 8.27
C GLN A 402 -122.16 -61.18 8.93
N ARG A 403 -121.86 -61.40 10.22
CA ARG A 403 -122.41 -62.55 10.98
C ARG A 403 -123.92 -62.43 11.19
N LYS A 404 -124.43 -61.24 11.50
CA LYS A 404 -125.88 -61.00 11.65
C LYS A 404 -126.62 -61.20 10.33
N GLU A 405 -126.13 -60.59 9.25
CA GLU A 405 -126.68 -60.77 7.89
C GLU A 405 -126.66 -62.24 7.48
N ARG A 406 -125.54 -62.95 7.73
CA ARG A 406 -125.45 -64.40 7.49
C ARG A 406 -126.45 -65.20 8.33
N SER A 407 -126.58 -64.90 9.62
CA SER A 407 -127.51 -65.62 10.51
C SER A 407 -128.98 -65.34 10.18
N GLU A 408 -129.31 -64.09 9.82
CA GLU A 408 -130.64 -63.72 9.31
C GLU A 408 -130.94 -64.40 7.99
N PHE A 409 -129.97 -64.46 7.09
CA PHE A 409 -130.07 -65.17 5.84
C PHE A 409 -130.24 -66.67 6.03
N GLU A 410 -129.44 -67.30 6.92
CA GLU A 410 -129.56 -68.73 7.26
C GLU A 410 -130.91 -69.05 7.91
N ARG A 411 -131.39 -68.21 8.84
CA ARG A 411 -132.75 -68.33 9.40
C ARG A 411 -133.83 -68.14 8.35
N GLY A 412 -133.66 -67.18 7.44
CA GLY A 412 -134.57 -66.95 6.33
C GLY A 412 -134.61 -68.17 5.39
N GLN A 413 -133.46 -68.76 5.09
CA GLN A 413 -133.38 -70.00 4.32
C GLN A 413 -134.02 -71.19 5.04
N GLU A 414 -133.79 -71.34 6.34
CA GLU A 414 -134.34 -72.45 7.11
C GLU A 414 -135.86 -72.31 7.28
N ALA A 415 -136.35 -71.08 7.50
CA ALA A 415 -137.78 -70.79 7.54
C ALA A 415 -138.45 -71.00 6.18
N GLU A 416 -137.81 -70.58 5.09
CA GLU A 416 -138.32 -70.81 3.73
C GLU A 416 -138.27 -72.29 3.34
N ARG A 417 -137.24 -73.03 3.78
CA ARG A 417 -137.18 -74.50 3.64
C ARG A 417 -138.31 -75.16 4.42
N LYS A 418 -138.50 -74.80 5.70
CA LYS A 418 -139.60 -75.32 6.52
C LYS A 418 -140.97 -74.98 5.93
N ARG A 419 -141.17 -73.75 5.45
CA ARG A 419 -142.40 -73.34 4.77
C ARG A 419 -142.64 -74.17 3.52
N ARG A 420 -141.62 -74.37 2.68
CA ARG A 420 -141.74 -75.24 1.50
C ARG A 420 -141.96 -76.70 1.86
N ASP A 421 -141.31 -77.22 2.89
CA ASP A 421 -141.49 -78.60 3.36
C ASP A 421 -142.90 -78.79 3.95
N GLU A 422 -143.42 -77.83 4.72
CA GLU A 422 -144.79 -77.80 5.26
C GLU A 422 -145.84 -77.64 4.15
N GLU A 423 -145.62 -76.74 3.19
CA GLU A 423 -146.46 -76.58 2.01
C GLU A 423 -146.45 -77.85 1.15
N GLU A 424 -145.29 -78.46 0.95
CA GLU A 424 -145.14 -79.71 0.21
C GLU A 424 -145.83 -80.87 0.94
N MET A 425 -145.72 -80.95 2.27
CA MET A 425 -146.41 -81.93 3.11
C MET A 425 -147.93 -81.74 3.08
N SER A 426 -148.42 -80.51 3.30
CA SER A 426 -149.85 -80.19 3.28
C SER A 426 -150.46 -80.38 1.88
N ARG A 427 -149.67 -80.12 0.83
CA ARG A 427 -150.07 -80.38 -0.56
C ARG A 427 -150.07 -81.88 -0.86
N LYS A 428 -149.09 -82.66 -0.39
CA LYS A 428 -149.10 -84.14 -0.48
C LYS A 428 -150.29 -84.76 0.25
N GLU A 429 -150.63 -84.27 1.45
CA GLU A 429 -151.83 -84.71 2.19
C GLU A 429 -153.13 -84.37 1.45
N LYS A 430 -153.25 -83.15 0.90
CA LYS A 430 -154.39 -82.78 0.04
C LYS A 430 -154.47 -83.63 -1.22
N GLU A 431 -153.33 -83.89 -1.87
CA GLU A 431 -153.23 -84.75 -3.05
C GLU A 431 -153.65 -86.18 -2.74
N GLU A 432 -153.23 -86.73 -1.60
CA GLU A 432 -153.60 -88.07 -1.16
C GLU A 432 -155.10 -88.16 -0.84
N LEU A 433 -155.66 -87.12 -0.21
CA LEU A 433 -157.10 -87.02 0.05
C LEU A 433 -157.92 -86.85 -1.24
N GLU A 434 -157.45 -86.07 -2.22
CA GLU A 434 -158.09 -85.96 -3.54
C GLU A 434 -157.99 -87.27 -4.32
N ARG A 435 -156.83 -87.92 -4.31
CA ARG A 435 -156.63 -89.22 -4.93
C ARG A 435 -157.58 -90.26 -4.32
N GLN A 436 -157.69 -90.31 -2.99
CA GLN A 436 -158.65 -91.19 -2.30
C GLN A 436 -160.10 -90.86 -2.65
N LYS A 437 -160.47 -89.57 -2.78
CA LYS A 437 -161.81 -89.15 -3.23
C LYS A 437 -162.10 -89.55 -4.69
N LEU A 438 -161.11 -89.48 -5.58
CA LEU A 438 -161.25 -89.91 -6.97
C LEU A 438 -161.29 -91.45 -7.09
N GLU A 439 -160.45 -92.18 -6.35
CA GLU A 439 -160.46 -93.66 -6.31
C GLU A 439 -161.76 -94.21 -5.71
N ALA A 440 -162.30 -93.58 -4.65
CA ALA A 440 -163.61 -93.92 -4.07
C ALA A 440 -164.77 -93.65 -5.04
N LYS A 441 -164.69 -92.57 -5.84
CA LYS A 441 -165.65 -92.33 -6.92
C LYS A 441 -165.56 -93.43 -7.98
N VAL A 442 -164.37 -93.94 -8.32
CA VAL A 442 -164.21 -95.02 -9.31
C VAL A 442 -164.74 -96.38 -8.81
N THR A 443 -164.75 -96.63 -7.50
CA THR A 443 -165.13 -97.94 -6.92
C THR A 443 -166.58 -98.05 -6.43
N GLY A 444 -167.29 -96.95 -6.14
CA GLY A 444 -168.64 -96.97 -5.55
C GLY A 444 -169.84 -96.83 -6.50
N ALA A 445 -169.85 -97.43 -7.69
CA ALA A 445 -170.97 -97.30 -8.65
C ALA A 445 -171.41 -98.66 -9.21
N GLU A 446 -172.41 -99.28 -8.58
CA GLU A 446 -173.02 -100.57 -8.99
C GLU A 446 -174.18 -100.45 -9.99
N GLU A 447 -174.45 -99.29 -10.60
CA GLU A 447 -175.49 -99.18 -11.66
C GLU A 447 -175.26 -97.97 -12.61
N LEU A 448 -174.08 -97.86 -13.23
CA LEU A 448 -173.79 -96.81 -14.22
C LEU A 448 -173.20 -97.35 -15.54
N THR A 449 -173.67 -96.79 -16.67
CA THR A 449 -173.29 -97.09 -18.06
C THR A 449 -171.79 -96.84 -18.37
N GLU A 450 -171.20 -97.66 -19.26
CA GLU A 450 -169.76 -97.67 -19.65
C GLU A 450 -169.23 -96.29 -20.11
N GLU A 451 -170.10 -95.40 -20.59
CA GLU A 451 -169.76 -94.01 -20.94
C GLU A 451 -169.24 -93.21 -19.74
N ILE A 452 -169.86 -93.36 -18.56
CA ILE A 452 -169.50 -92.57 -17.37
C ILE A 452 -168.20 -93.08 -16.74
N ARG A 453 -167.91 -94.39 -16.89
CA ARG A 453 -166.63 -95.00 -16.49
C ARG A 453 -165.46 -94.47 -17.34
N LYS A 454 -165.64 -94.36 -18.66
CA LYS A 454 -164.63 -93.79 -19.57
C LYS A 454 -164.36 -92.32 -19.28
N GLU A 455 -165.41 -91.53 -18.98
CA GLU A 455 -165.24 -90.11 -18.66
C GLU A 455 -164.48 -89.91 -17.32
N ARG A 456 -164.72 -90.77 -16.32
CA ARG A 456 -163.95 -90.75 -15.06
C ARG A 456 -162.48 -91.14 -15.22
N ILE A 457 -162.16 -92.14 -16.05
CA ILE A 457 -160.76 -92.49 -16.37
C ILE A 457 -160.07 -91.35 -17.14
N LYS A 458 -160.80 -90.65 -18.02
CA LYS A 458 -160.31 -89.48 -18.75
C LYS A 458 -160.02 -88.30 -17.82
N GLN A 459 -160.86 -88.09 -16.80
CA GLN A 459 -160.62 -87.11 -15.73
C GLN A 459 -159.35 -87.44 -14.92
N LEU A 460 -159.14 -88.71 -14.55
CA LEU A 460 -157.94 -89.16 -13.84
C LEU A 460 -156.66 -88.95 -14.65
N ARG A 461 -156.64 -89.33 -15.94
CA ARG A 461 -155.47 -89.11 -16.80
C ARG A 461 -155.16 -87.63 -17.02
N LYS A 462 -156.19 -86.79 -17.15
CA LYS A 462 -156.01 -85.34 -17.28
C LYS A 462 -155.39 -84.75 -16.01
N TRP A 463 -155.84 -85.20 -14.84
CA TRP A 463 -155.26 -84.83 -13.55
C TRP A 463 -153.81 -85.32 -13.41
N GLU A 464 -153.48 -86.55 -13.83
CA GLU A 464 -152.10 -87.07 -13.82
C GLU A 464 -151.15 -86.27 -14.74
N ASP A 465 -151.60 -85.88 -15.94
CA ASP A 465 -150.80 -85.07 -16.87
C ASP A 465 -150.61 -83.62 -16.36
N GLU A 466 -151.65 -83.03 -15.77
CA GLU A 466 -151.55 -81.72 -15.10
C GLU A 466 -150.56 -81.79 -13.92
N ARG A 467 -150.58 -82.85 -13.12
CA ARG A 467 -149.61 -83.09 -12.04
C ARG A 467 -148.20 -83.30 -12.55
N ARG A 468 -148.02 -83.98 -13.68
CA ARG A 468 -146.68 -84.16 -14.28
C ARG A 468 -146.08 -82.81 -14.70
N LYS A 469 -146.90 -81.91 -15.24
CA LYS A 469 -146.48 -80.54 -15.58
C LYS A 469 -146.18 -79.71 -14.33
N GLU A 470 -147.01 -79.80 -13.28
CA GLU A 470 -146.73 -79.14 -11.99
C GLU A 470 -145.41 -79.62 -11.39
N LYS A 471 -145.15 -80.94 -11.32
CA LYS A 471 -143.87 -81.48 -10.82
C LYS A 471 -142.67 -80.97 -11.62
N GLN A 472 -142.81 -80.83 -12.93
CA GLN A 472 -141.75 -80.27 -13.77
C GLN A 472 -141.52 -78.78 -13.47
N ASN A 473 -142.59 -78.00 -13.25
CA ASN A 473 -142.45 -76.60 -12.81
C ASN A 473 -141.81 -76.50 -11.42
N GLU A 474 -142.21 -77.34 -10.47
CA GLU A 474 -141.60 -77.38 -9.14
C GLU A 474 -140.11 -77.74 -9.18
N GLN A 475 -139.72 -78.64 -10.08
CA GLN A 475 -138.32 -78.99 -10.31
C GLN A 475 -137.55 -77.80 -10.91
N ASN A 476 -138.11 -77.13 -11.91
CA ASN A 476 -137.49 -75.95 -12.52
C ASN A 476 -137.34 -74.81 -11.51
N GLU A 477 -138.35 -74.57 -10.67
CA GLU A 477 -138.28 -73.59 -9.58
C GLU A 477 -137.22 -73.96 -8.53
N ARG A 478 -137.04 -75.25 -8.21
CA ARG A 478 -135.94 -75.70 -7.33
C ARG A 478 -134.58 -75.43 -7.95
N GLU A 479 -134.38 -75.80 -9.21
CA GLU A 479 -133.10 -75.56 -9.91
C GLU A 479 -132.79 -74.06 -10.05
N GLU A 480 -133.80 -73.24 -10.32
CA GLU A 480 -133.65 -71.79 -10.38
C GLU A 480 -133.26 -71.20 -9.02
N TRP A 481 -133.87 -71.71 -7.94
CA TRP A 481 -133.54 -71.33 -6.57
C TRP A 481 -132.11 -71.75 -6.18
N GLU A 482 -131.66 -72.95 -6.55
CA GLU A 482 -130.28 -73.40 -6.34
C GLU A 482 -129.26 -72.57 -7.12
N ARG A 483 -129.59 -72.15 -8.35
CA ARG A 483 -128.74 -71.23 -9.13
C ARG A 483 -128.64 -69.86 -8.48
N LEU A 484 -129.75 -69.30 -8.00
CA LEU A 484 -129.77 -68.05 -7.25
C LEU A 484 -128.90 -68.13 -5.99
N GLN A 485 -128.94 -69.26 -5.27
CA GLN A 485 -128.09 -69.51 -4.10
C GLN A 485 -126.60 -69.56 -4.45
N LYS A 486 -126.24 -70.25 -5.53
CA LYS A 486 -124.85 -70.33 -5.98
C LYS A 486 -124.33 -68.95 -6.40
N LYS A 487 -125.12 -68.18 -7.16
CA LYS A 487 -124.77 -66.83 -7.59
C LYS A 487 -124.57 -65.88 -6.41
N MET A 488 -125.46 -65.90 -5.42
CA MET A 488 -125.27 -65.10 -4.19
C MET A 488 -123.99 -65.45 -3.43
N LYS A 489 -123.58 -66.72 -3.38
CA LYS A 489 -122.30 -67.12 -2.75
C LYS A 489 -121.08 -66.63 -3.53
N GLU A 490 -121.13 -66.66 -4.86
CA GLU A 490 -120.07 -66.15 -5.73
C GLU A 490 -119.96 -64.62 -5.65
N ASP A 491 -121.09 -63.92 -5.65
CA ASP A 491 -121.15 -62.46 -5.44
C ASP A 491 -120.58 -62.08 -4.06
N PHE A 492 -120.83 -62.89 -3.03
CA PHE A 492 -120.26 -62.69 -1.69
C PHE A 492 -118.73 -62.85 -1.64
N GLU A 493 -118.17 -63.92 -2.21
CA GLU A 493 -116.72 -64.13 -2.22
C GLU A 493 -116.00 -63.12 -3.12
N THR A 494 -116.61 -62.69 -4.23
CA THR A 494 -116.04 -61.63 -5.08
C THR A 494 -116.00 -60.28 -4.37
N GLU A 495 -117.04 -59.92 -3.61
CA GLU A 495 -117.06 -58.68 -2.82
C GLU A 495 -116.03 -58.70 -1.68
N LYS A 496 -115.84 -59.85 -1.03
CA LYS A 496 -114.79 -60.05 -0.01
C LYS A 496 -113.38 -59.89 -0.58
N GLU A 497 -113.13 -60.43 -1.78
CA GLU A 497 -111.83 -60.30 -2.45
C GLU A 497 -111.59 -58.85 -2.92
N ARG A 498 -112.62 -58.13 -3.38
CA ARG A 498 -112.53 -56.69 -3.69
C ARG A 498 -112.15 -55.86 -2.45
N ALA A 499 -112.83 -56.09 -1.34
CA ALA A 499 -112.53 -55.40 -0.07
C ALA A 499 -111.11 -55.69 0.44
N ARG A 500 -110.58 -56.89 0.19
CA ARG A 500 -109.18 -57.24 0.51
C ARG A 500 -108.21 -56.45 -0.37
N LYS A 501 -108.40 -56.45 -1.69
CA LYS A 501 -107.53 -55.71 -2.62
C LYS A 501 -107.53 -54.22 -2.38
N GLU A 502 -108.68 -53.64 -2.06
CA GLU A 502 -108.78 -52.22 -1.71
C GLU A 502 -107.99 -51.89 -0.43
N ARG A 503 -108.03 -52.78 0.57
CA ARG A 503 -107.24 -52.64 1.80
C ARG A 503 -105.74 -52.70 1.53
N ASP A 504 -105.30 -53.70 0.77
CA ASP A 504 -103.89 -53.90 0.43
C ASP A 504 -103.36 -52.71 -0.39
N SER A 505 -104.15 -52.20 -1.34
CA SER A 505 -103.81 -51.01 -2.14
C SER A 505 -103.73 -49.73 -1.30
N LYS A 506 -104.65 -49.54 -0.35
CA LYS A 506 -104.59 -48.40 0.60
C LYS A 506 -103.38 -48.49 1.51
N GLU A 507 -103.02 -49.70 1.96
CA GLU A 507 -101.83 -49.92 2.78
C GLU A 507 -100.52 -49.65 2.00
N GLU A 508 -100.44 -50.07 0.75
CA GLU A 508 -99.28 -49.83 -0.12
C GLU A 508 -99.10 -48.34 -0.44
N ALA A 509 -100.17 -47.63 -0.81
CA ALA A 509 -100.13 -46.19 -1.04
C ALA A 509 -99.67 -45.41 0.19
N ARG A 510 -100.08 -45.84 1.39
CA ARG A 510 -99.63 -45.25 2.66
C ARG A 510 -98.13 -45.46 2.88
N ARG A 511 -97.62 -46.69 2.71
CA ARG A 511 -96.18 -47.00 2.85
C ARG A 511 -95.31 -46.18 1.91
N GLU A 512 -95.77 -45.94 0.68
CA GLU A 512 -95.05 -45.12 -0.29
C GLU A 512 -95.04 -43.63 0.12
N GLN A 513 -96.14 -43.12 0.68
CA GLN A 513 -96.18 -41.76 1.23
C GLN A 513 -95.25 -41.60 2.44
N GLU A 514 -95.20 -42.60 3.33
CA GLU A 514 -94.27 -42.66 4.47
C GLU A 514 -92.81 -42.61 4.01
N ARG A 515 -92.46 -43.41 2.98
CA ARG A 515 -91.10 -43.45 2.41
C ARG A 515 -90.69 -42.08 1.87
N LYS A 516 -91.55 -41.43 1.08
CA LYS A 516 -91.28 -40.12 0.48
C LYS A 516 -91.09 -39.02 1.53
N GLU A 517 -91.89 -39.03 2.59
CA GLU A 517 -91.75 -38.03 3.66
C GLU A 517 -90.47 -38.25 4.48
N ARG A 518 -90.10 -39.52 4.74
CA ARG A 518 -88.82 -39.85 5.40
C ARG A 518 -87.62 -39.39 4.58
N GLU A 519 -87.62 -39.67 3.28
CA GLU A 519 -86.58 -39.20 2.34
C GLU A 519 -86.52 -37.68 2.26
N ARG A 520 -87.67 -37.00 2.26
CA ARG A 520 -87.72 -35.53 2.23
C ARG A 520 -87.07 -34.91 3.47
N ILE A 521 -87.34 -35.47 4.65
CA ILE A 521 -86.70 -35.04 5.90
C ILE A 521 -85.19 -35.29 5.77
N GLU A 522 -84.78 -36.51 5.45
CA GLU A 522 -83.35 -36.89 5.35
C GLU A 522 -82.57 -36.03 4.35
N ASN A 523 -83.10 -35.79 3.15
CA ASN A 523 -82.46 -34.97 2.12
C ASN A 523 -82.31 -33.50 2.53
N LYS A 524 -83.37 -32.88 3.07
CA LYS A 524 -83.32 -31.48 3.52
C LYS A 524 -82.26 -31.24 4.60
N HIS A 525 -82.02 -32.26 5.43
CA HIS A 525 -80.99 -32.20 6.47
C HIS A 525 -79.59 -32.50 5.94
N GLY A 526 -79.47 -33.46 5.01
CA GLY A 526 -78.23 -33.74 4.28
C GLY A 526 -77.69 -32.50 3.58
N GLU A 527 -78.53 -31.80 2.82
CA GLU A 527 -78.18 -30.55 2.13
C GLU A 527 -77.67 -29.48 3.11
N LYS A 528 -78.37 -29.28 4.24
CA LYS A 528 -77.96 -28.29 5.24
C LYS A 528 -76.61 -28.60 5.90
N ILE A 529 -76.34 -29.88 6.16
CA ILE A 529 -75.07 -30.34 6.73
C ILE A 529 -73.94 -30.18 5.70
N GLU A 530 -74.19 -30.52 4.43
CA GLU A 530 -73.24 -30.33 3.34
C GLU A 530 -72.91 -28.86 3.11
N ASP A 531 -73.91 -27.97 3.10
CA ASP A 531 -73.71 -26.53 2.99
C ASP A 531 -72.82 -25.99 4.12
N MET A 532 -73.05 -26.44 5.36
CA MET A 532 -72.22 -26.06 6.52
C MET A 532 -70.78 -26.59 6.41
N LYS A 533 -70.58 -27.80 5.87
CA LYS A 533 -69.25 -28.36 5.60
C LYS A 533 -68.52 -27.60 4.50
N HIS A 534 -69.19 -27.32 3.39
CA HIS A 534 -68.62 -26.53 2.30
C HIS A 534 -68.25 -25.11 2.72
N ALA A 535 -69.07 -24.46 3.55
CA ALA A 535 -68.75 -23.16 4.11
C ALA A 535 -67.48 -23.20 4.97
N TRP A 536 -67.33 -24.23 5.81
CA TRP A 536 -66.13 -24.43 6.63
C TRP A 536 -64.88 -24.69 5.78
N GLU A 537 -64.95 -25.59 4.80
CA GLU A 537 -63.84 -25.85 3.87
C GLU A 537 -63.39 -24.58 3.14
N LYS A 538 -64.34 -23.73 2.74
CA LYS A 538 -64.02 -22.45 2.11
C LYS A 538 -63.25 -21.54 3.07
N GLN A 539 -63.68 -21.44 4.32
CA GLN A 539 -63.01 -20.65 5.35
C GLN A 539 -61.59 -21.17 5.63
N GLU A 540 -61.40 -22.49 5.72
CA GLU A 540 -60.07 -23.10 5.88
C GLU A 540 -59.13 -22.82 4.69
N ARG A 541 -59.66 -22.87 3.45
CA ARG A 541 -58.91 -22.47 2.26
C ARG A 541 -58.49 -21.00 2.29
N GLU A 542 -59.34 -20.11 2.81
CA GLU A 542 -59.00 -18.69 2.97
C GLU A 542 -57.90 -18.49 4.01
N TRP A 543 -57.95 -19.17 5.16
CA TRP A 543 -56.89 -19.12 6.17
C TRP A 543 -55.56 -19.66 5.65
N THR A 544 -55.57 -20.79 4.95
CA THR A 544 -54.34 -21.36 4.37
C THR A 544 -53.75 -20.44 3.29
N LYS A 545 -54.58 -19.81 2.46
CA LYS A 545 -54.14 -18.82 1.48
C LYS A 545 -53.52 -17.59 2.16
N ALA A 546 -54.18 -17.03 3.17
CA ALA A 546 -53.69 -15.87 3.91
C ALA A 546 -52.32 -16.16 4.58
N ARG A 547 -52.14 -17.34 5.20
CA ARG A 547 -50.85 -17.77 5.74
C ARG A 547 -49.77 -17.82 4.68
N LYS A 548 -50.08 -18.39 3.51
CA LYS A 548 -49.11 -18.49 2.41
C LYS A 548 -48.66 -17.11 1.93
N GLU A 549 -49.61 -16.22 1.65
CA GLU A 549 -49.32 -14.84 1.21
C GLU A 549 -48.49 -14.08 2.26
N GLU A 550 -48.81 -14.25 3.54
CA GLU A 550 -48.04 -13.65 4.62
C GLU A 550 -46.62 -14.23 4.72
N THR A 551 -46.44 -15.55 4.61
CA THR A 551 -45.11 -16.17 4.61
C THR A 551 -44.25 -15.70 3.44
N GLU A 552 -44.84 -15.57 2.25
CA GLU A 552 -44.15 -15.06 1.06
C GLU A 552 -43.76 -13.58 1.22
N ARG A 553 -44.64 -12.75 1.81
CA ARG A 553 -44.31 -11.35 2.12
C ARG A 553 -43.15 -11.26 3.11
N ARG A 554 -43.20 -12.04 4.20
CA ARG A 554 -42.14 -12.10 5.23
C ARG A 554 -40.79 -12.56 4.63
N GLN A 555 -40.80 -13.52 3.71
CA GLN A 555 -39.59 -13.97 3.01
C GLN A 555 -38.98 -12.85 2.15
N LYS A 556 -39.79 -12.11 1.40
CA LYS A 556 -39.30 -10.99 0.58
C LYS A 556 -38.68 -9.87 1.43
N GLU A 557 -39.28 -9.55 2.56
CA GLU A 557 -38.78 -8.53 3.50
C GLU A 557 -37.43 -8.96 4.13
N ASP A 558 -37.28 -10.23 4.48
CA ASP A 558 -36.00 -10.79 4.97
C ASP A 558 -34.93 -10.79 3.86
N GLU A 559 -35.27 -11.22 2.65
CA GLU A 559 -34.36 -11.19 1.50
C GLU A 559 -33.88 -9.76 1.19
N GLU A 560 -34.77 -8.77 1.22
CA GLU A 560 -34.41 -7.36 1.02
C GLU A 560 -33.48 -6.85 2.13
N SER A 561 -33.76 -7.22 3.38
CA SER A 561 -32.94 -6.86 4.53
C SER A 561 -31.56 -7.50 4.49
N GLN A 562 -31.47 -8.79 4.11
CA GLN A 562 -30.21 -9.49 3.86
C GLN A 562 -29.41 -8.84 2.74
N ARG A 563 -30.09 -8.44 1.66
CA ARG A 563 -29.47 -7.77 0.52
C ARG A 563 -28.84 -6.44 0.94
N LYS A 564 -29.52 -5.61 1.73
CA LYS A 564 -28.97 -4.34 2.25
C LYS A 564 -27.66 -4.55 3.03
N ILE A 565 -27.60 -5.55 3.91
CA ILE A 565 -26.37 -5.87 4.65
C ILE A 565 -25.27 -6.38 3.71
N ARG A 566 -25.62 -7.21 2.72
CA ARG A 566 -24.66 -7.71 1.72
C ARG A 566 -24.08 -6.57 0.89
N ASP A 567 -24.92 -5.65 0.41
CA ASP A 567 -24.49 -4.49 -0.36
C ASP A 567 -23.53 -3.60 0.45
N LEU A 568 -23.81 -3.39 1.74
CA LEU A 568 -22.90 -2.69 2.67
C LEU A 568 -21.55 -3.40 2.84
N GLN A 569 -21.55 -4.73 2.96
CA GLN A 569 -20.31 -5.53 3.05
C GLN A 569 -19.50 -5.46 1.76
N GLU A 570 -20.16 -5.55 0.61
CA GLU A 570 -19.51 -5.42 -0.70
C GLU A 570 -18.94 -4.02 -0.92
N ASP A 571 -19.67 -2.97 -0.54
CA ASP A 571 -19.18 -1.59 -0.59
C ASP A 571 -17.94 -1.39 0.28
N PHE A 572 -17.93 -1.93 1.50
CA PHE A 572 -16.78 -1.89 2.38
C PHE A 572 -15.57 -2.61 1.77
N GLU A 573 -15.75 -3.81 1.21
CA GLU A 573 -14.65 -4.57 0.61
C GLU A 573 -14.13 -3.89 -0.68
N ARG A 574 -15.03 -3.29 -1.48
CA ARG A 574 -14.64 -2.43 -2.63
C ARG A 574 -13.79 -1.25 -2.17
N GLU A 575 -14.16 -0.60 -1.08
CA GLU A 575 -13.43 0.55 -0.55
C GLU A 575 -12.05 0.14 -0.01
N LYS A 576 -11.98 -1.00 0.68
CA LYS A 576 -10.72 -1.59 1.16
C LYS A 576 -9.76 -1.93 0.01
N GLU A 577 -10.27 -2.50 -1.09
CA GLU A 577 -9.48 -2.75 -2.29
C GLU A 577 -9.03 -1.47 -3.01
N LYS A 578 -9.90 -0.45 -3.09
CA LYS A 578 -9.53 0.88 -3.59
C LYS A 578 -8.41 1.50 -2.75
N GLU A 579 -8.51 1.40 -1.42
CA GLU A 579 -7.50 1.92 -0.50
C GLU A 579 -6.17 1.18 -0.63
N LYS A 580 -6.17 -0.15 -0.80
CA LYS A 580 -4.94 -0.91 -1.10
C LYS A 580 -4.27 -0.45 -2.39
N LYS A 581 -5.05 -0.29 -3.47
CA LYS A 581 -4.52 0.20 -4.76
C LYS A 581 -3.97 1.62 -4.64
N ARG A 582 -4.67 2.48 -3.91
CA ARG A 582 -4.24 3.86 -3.66
C ARG A 582 -2.94 3.89 -2.86
N ARG A 583 -2.82 3.11 -1.80
CA ARG A 583 -1.57 2.97 -1.02
C ARG A 583 -0.40 2.55 -1.89
N LYS A 584 -0.60 1.54 -2.74
CA LYS A 584 0.45 1.08 -3.66
C LYS A 584 0.91 2.20 -4.60
N LYS A 585 -0.04 2.93 -5.21
CA LYS A 585 0.27 4.05 -6.09
C LYS A 585 0.98 5.19 -5.35
N GLU A 586 0.51 5.56 -4.16
CA GLU A 586 1.15 6.60 -3.35
C GLU A 586 2.57 6.20 -2.91
N ASP A 587 2.81 4.93 -2.59
CA ASP A 587 4.16 4.45 -2.27
C ASP A 587 5.09 4.51 -3.49
N GLU A 588 4.59 4.20 -4.70
CA GLU A 588 5.31 4.38 -5.96
C GLU A 588 5.63 5.87 -6.23
N ASP A 589 4.64 6.76 -6.10
CA ASP A 589 4.80 8.21 -6.28
C ASP A 589 5.79 8.80 -5.25
N ARG A 590 5.70 8.37 -3.98
CA ARG A 590 6.64 8.77 -2.90
C ARG A 590 8.05 8.28 -3.19
N GLU A 591 8.23 7.07 -3.72
CA GLU A 591 9.55 6.54 -4.08
C GLU A 591 10.21 7.41 -5.16
N GLU A 592 9.45 7.82 -6.18
CA GLU A 592 9.95 8.75 -7.20
C GLU A 592 10.30 10.12 -6.63
N GLU A 593 9.45 10.68 -5.76
CA GLU A 593 9.70 11.96 -5.10
C GLU A 593 10.95 11.91 -4.22
N HIS A 594 11.12 10.83 -3.44
CA HIS A 594 12.31 10.61 -2.61
C HIS A 594 13.58 10.54 -3.46
N LYS A 595 13.56 9.80 -4.58
CA LYS A 595 14.71 9.74 -5.51
C LYS A 595 15.08 11.12 -6.06
N ARG A 596 14.09 11.95 -6.41
CA ARG A 596 14.33 13.32 -6.90
C ARG A 596 14.96 14.20 -5.83
N LYS A 597 14.43 14.16 -4.60
CA LYS A 597 14.95 14.95 -3.46
C LYS A 597 16.37 14.55 -3.07
N LEU A 598 16.67 13.24 -3.05
CA LEU A 598 18.02 12.76 -2.78
C LEU A 598 19.01 13.28 -3.82
N LYS A 599 18.66 13.17 -5.11
CA LYS A 599 19.48 13.68 -6.20
C LYS A 599 19.72 15.19 -6.10
N GLU A 600 18.70 15.96 -5.70
CA GLU A 600 18.84 17.40 -5.50
C GLU A 600 19.79 17.75 -4.35
N ILE A 601 19.68 17.03 -3.22
CA ILE A 601 20.60 17.18 -2.08
C ILE A 601 22.03 16.79 -2.47
N GLU A 602 22.20 15.68 -3.18
CA GLU A 602 23.49 15.24 -3.72
C GLU A 602 24.12 16.31 -4.63
N GLU A 603 23.36 16.85 -5.58
CA GLU A 603 23.83 17.91 -6.48
C GLU A 603 24.22 19.20 -5.74
N GLN A 604 23.45 19.61 -4.73
CA GLN A 604 23.80 20.75 -3.88
C GLN A 604 25.08 20.51 -3.08
N ASN A 605 25.27 19.29 -2.60
CA ASN A 605 26.42 18.91 -1.79
C ASN A 605 27.69 18.81 -2.62
N GLN A 606 27.59 18.26 -3.82
CA GLN A 606 28.67 18.24 -4.80
C GLN A 606 29.17 19.67 -5.09
N LYS A 607 28.25 20.61 -5.33
CA LYS A 607 28.59 22.04 -5.53
C LYS A 607 29.30 22.65 -4.32
N LYS A 608 28.87 22.32 -3.09
CA LYS A 608 29.52 22.81 -1.86
C LYS A 608 30.95 22.28 -1.71
N ILE A 609 31.18 21.01 -2.03
CA ILE A 609 32.52 20.40 -2.00
C ILE A 609 33.43 21.04 -3.06
N GLU A 610 32.93 21.22 -4.29
CA GLU A 610 33.68 21.89 -5.36
C GLU A 610 34.06 23.32 -4.98
N MET A 611 33.16 24.09 -4.34
CA MET A 611 33.47 25.43 -3.84
C MET A 611 34.56 25.43 -2.75
N LEU A 612 34.56 24.44 -1.85
CA LEU A 612 35.58 24.28 -0.82
C LEU A 612 36.96 23.98 -1.42
N ILE A 613 37.01 23.04 -2.37
CA ILE A 613 38.25 22.70 -3.08
C ILE A 613 38.81 23.94 -3.77
N LYS A 614 37.97 24.65 -4.53
CA LYS A 614 38.38 25.87 -5.25
C LYS A 614 38.89 26.96 -4.30
N LYS A 615 38.20 27.20 -3.18
CA LYS A 615 38.63 28.17 -2.17
C LYS A 615 40.02 27.82 -1.63
N HIS A 616 40.31 26.54 -1.43
CA HIS A 616 41.61 26.10 -0.94
C HIS A 616 42.70 26.17 -2.00
N GLU A 617 42.41 25.85 -3.26
CA GLU A 617 43.36 26.08 -4.37
C GLU A 617 43.75 27.56 -4.44
N ASP A 618 42.78 28.46 -4.29
CA ASP A 618 43.01 29.90 -4.26
C ASP A 618 43.87 30.33 -3.07
N GLU A 619 43.63 29.77 -1.87
CA GLU A 619 44.43 30.05 -0.68
C GLU A 619 45.86 29.48 -0.77
N VAL A 620 46.04 28.29 -1.35
CA VAL A 620 47.37 27.70 -1.59
C VAL A 620 48.15 28.57 -2.57
N ARG A 621 47.51 29.00 -3.67
CA ARG A 621 48.10 29.93 -4.63
C ARG A 621 48.50 31.24 -3.97
N LYS A 622 47.63 31.83 -3.15
CA LYS A 622 47.93 33.07 -2.42
C LYS A 622 49.09 32.91 -1.44
N LYS A 623 49.17 31.80 -0.70
CA LYS A 623 50.30 31.54 0.20
C LYS A 623 51.61 31.30 -0.56
N ALA A 624 51.56 30.69 -1.74
CA ALA A 624 52.73 30.56 -2.61
C ALA A 624 53.19 31.93 -3.14
N GLU A 625 52.25 32.83 -3.45
CA GLU A 625 52.51 34.23 -3.82
C GLU A 625 53.11 35.01 -2.63
N GLU A 626 52.54 34.90 -1.42
CA GLU A 626 53.06 35.52 -0.19
C GLU A 626 54.47 35.00 0.15
N PHE A 627 54.76 33.73 -0.08
CA PHE A 627 56.11 33.16 0.08
C PHE A 627 57.11 33.74 -0.94
N ASN A 628 56.66 33.93 -2.19
CA ASN A 628 57.43 34.61 -3.23
C ASN A 628 57.64 36.10 -2.94
N GLU A 629 56.68 36.75 -2.27
CA GLU A 629 56.77 38.14 -1.84
C GLU A 629 57.69 38.29 -0.62
N PHE A 630 57.60 37.39 0.38
CA PHE A 630 58.51 37.35 1.52
C PHE A 630 59.98 37.17 1.12
N THR A 631 60.24 36.32 0.11
CA THR A 631 61.60 36.17 -0.46
C THR A 631 62.06 37.43 -1.20
N LYS A 632 61.14 38.22 -1.74
CA LYS A 632 61.42 39.52 -2.36
C LYS A 632 61.62 40.62 -1.31
N ASP A 633 60.87 40.61 -0.21
CA ASP A 633 60.99 41.54 0.92
C ASP A 633 62.27 41.32 1.71
N LEU A 634 62.77 40.07 1.82
CA LEU A 634 64.13 39.79 2.29
C LEU A 634 65.20 40.51 1.46
N LYS A 635 64.97 40.71 0.15
CA LYS A 635 65.83 41.54 -0.71
C LYS A 635 65.60 43.05 -0.47
N GLY A 636 64.37 43.45 -0.15
CA GLY A 636 63.97 44.84 0.11
C GLY A 636 64.42 45.39 1.47
N ILE A 637 64.35 44.59 2.55
CA ILE A 637 64.80 44.97 3.89
C ILE A 637 66.32 45.24 3.88
N HIS A 638 67.08 44.41 3.15
CA HIS A 638 68.50 44.63 2.91
C HIS A 638 68.80 45.92 2.13
N SER A 639 67.86 46.41 1.30
CA SER A 639 67.96 47.68 0.59
C SER A 639 67.60 48.87 1.48
N LEU A 640 66.58 48.75 2.33
CA LEU A 640 66.12 49.83 3.19
C LEU A 640 67.10 50.14 4.33
N GLU A 641 67.73 49.11 4.92
CA GLU A 641 68.81 49.29 5.89
C GLU A 641 70.03 50.00 5.27
N GLN A 642 70.29 49.80 3.97
CA GLN A 642 71.33 50.55 3.25
C GLN A 642 70.98 52.03 3.03
N ASP A 643 69.72 52.33 2.70
CA ASP A 643 69.28 53.71 2.51
C ASP A 643 69.24 54.49 3.83
N GLU A 644 68.89 53.83 4.94
CA GLU A 644 68.93 54.41 6.28
C GLU A 644 70.37 54.68 6.74
N LEU A 645 71.32 53.78 6.44
CA LEU A 645 72.75 54.05 6.63
C LEU A 645 73.25 55.21 5.76
N ARG A 646 72.84 55.30 4.48
CA ARG A 646 73.20 56.41 3.58
C ARG A 646 72.69 57.76 4.11
N LYS A 647 71.50 57.81 4.71
CA LYS A 647 70.99 59.01 5.39
C LYS A 647 71.83 59.41 6.60
N ARG A 648 72.17 58.46 7.48
CA ARG A 648 73.00 58.73 8.68
C ARG A 648 74.41 59.19 8.33
N ILE A 649 74.95 58.66 7.22
CA ILE A 649 76.22 59.09 6.66
C ILE A 649 76.13 60.53 6.13
N LYS A 650 75.04 60.90 5.45
CA LYS A 650 74.81 62.27 4.94
C LYS A 650 74.65 63.29 6.08
N GLU A 651 73.92 62.93 7.14
CA GLU A 651 73.80 63.75 8.36
C GLU A 651 75.15 63.91 9.09
N TRP A 652 76.03 62.92 9.00
CA TRP A 652 77.39 62.99 9.57
C TRP A 652 78.33 63.85 8.72
N GLU A 653 78.19 63.83 7.38
CA GLU A 653 78.90 64.72 6.45
C GLU A 653 78.50 66.19 6.67
N GLU A 654 77.21 66.48 6.84
CA GLU A 654 76.71 67.83 7.14
C GLU A 654 77.23 68.33 8.51
N LYS A 655 77.21 67.49 9.54
CA LYS A 655 77.77 67.83 10.87
C LYS A 655 79.30 67.99 10.90
N SER A 656 80.01 67.36 9.97
CA SER A 656 81.48 67.49 9.86
C SER A 656 81.89 68.72 9.06
N ASN A 657 81.08 69.15 8.08
CA ASN A 657 81.33 70.38 7.33
C ASN A 657 81.14 71.65 8.18
N ASP A 658 80.25 71.64 9.17
CA ASP A 658 80.10 72.74 10.14
C ASP A 658 81.31 72.89 11.08
N LYS A 659 82.19 71.88 11.16
CA LYS A 659 83.44 71.93 11.93
C LYS A 659 84.68 72.34 11.13
N CYS A 660 84.56 72.56 9.81
CA CYS A 660 85.68 72.96 8.94
C CYS A 660 85.70 74.46 8.56
N VAL A 661 84.97 75.33 9.30
CA VAL A 661 85.08 76.81 9.15
C VAL A 661 85.91 77.45 10.29
N LEU A 662 86.48 76.67 11.20
CA LEU A 662 87.45 77.15 12.18
C LEU A 662 88.63 76.18 12.30
N LEU A 663 89.53 76.24 11.33
CA LEU A 663 90.99 76.37 11.49
C LEU A 663 91.71 76.21 10.15
#